data_AF-A0A9P7CFN9-F1
#
_entry.id   AF-A0A9P7CFN9-F1
#
_cell.length_a   1.000
_cell.length_b   1.000
_cell.length_c   1.000
_cell.angle_alpha   90.00
_cell.angle_beta   90.00
_cell.angle_gamma   90.00
#
_symmetry.space_group_name_H-M   'P 1'
#
loop_
_entity.id
_entity.type
_entity.pdbx_description
1 polymer ?
#
loop_
_entity_poly.entity_id
_entity_poly.type
_entity_poly.pdbx_seq_one_letter_code
_entity_poly.pdbx_strand_id
1 'polypeptide(L)'
;MDVEKGYNNNPYHSFYHAVDVVMVLCYLLESCELSRYLTSMETAILFIAALCHDIGHPGKNNQFEVSCQSKLAREFSNLSVLESKSCQMTLELMDKHGLERHVYPKELKQSTVKMILATDMVCHFALLENISILRSIIHQDTRQRLCPLSPLFMPEKDPLNYFQDAFPPSHAYKAPDSTQLTGPSQLLPEERLMLCHILIHAADISNPCRPWPIFYHAAQLVCTEFFRQAEEEFHMRLIPHIGNTNPSTISVGFIDFIVYPYFQAISELCPKSAIEGQASTINVELEHIEGRAMNTFARVKRALGKYGFVDQSVNARVNSVISGIDLQSVYVDIEYVGQISIGTPPQNFSMDFDTGSSDIWVPSTKCLSTCGTHPRFDSTKSSTFELISNDTWQLQYGDGSTVIGYTAYDTVRLGQYIQPHQRIGLVSSETTQLSRDMYLDGIFGLGFPPLALTGIQRSVVEDLYLTGEIDKPIVSFYLGKAKEGGKGEILFGDTNKNHYEGELKYVPVTEKTYWQVDLNIIDVNGTNAMNGKSMPAILDTGTTLIIVPTAISDVIHAAIPGAQYNFFYGWRIPCSLADSDSKEAITFYLNGQAFPILIKDLVRARQSSSIVMPANDLCYSGIAEAQIPLIILGDTFLRSYYSVYDFGKAQIGLAKSKV
;
A
#
# COMPACT_ATOMS: atom_id res chain seq x y z
N MET A 1 38.98 4.28 11.92
CA MET A 1 39.87 3.33 12.62
C MET A 1 39.15 2.08 13.11
N ASP A 2 38.59 2.02 14.32
CA ASP A 2 38.06 0.74 14.83
C ASP A 2 36.68 0.37 14.27
N VAL A 3 35.81 1.36 14.04
CA VAL A 3 34.56 1.19 13.29
C VAL A 3 34.84 0.70 11.87
N GLU A 4 35.67 1.42 11.12
CA GLU A 4 36.22 1.08 9.80
C GLU A 4 36.77 -0.36 9.69
N LYS A 5 37.51 -0.86 10.70
CA LYS A 5 37.98 -2.26 10.74
C LYS A 5 36.87 -3.31 10.90
N GLY A 6 35.69 -2.89 11.37
CA GLY A 6 34.51 -3.75 11.49
C GLY A 6 33.66 -3.80 10.23
N TYR A 7 33.92 -2.97 9.21
CA TYR A 7 33.28 -3.07 7.91
C TYR A 7 33.96 -4.14 7.05
N ASN A 8 33.14 -4.98 6.40
CA ASN A 8 33.62 -5.94 5.43
C ASN A 8 33.99 -5.25 4.10
N ASN A 9 34.79 -5.93 3.26
CA ASN A 9 35.22 -5.42 1.96
C ASN A 9 34.12 -5.58 0.88
N ASN A 10 32.97 -4.95 1.14
CA ASN A 10 31.79 -4.97 0.27
C ASN A 10 31.87 -3.82 -0.77
N PRO A 11 31.29 -3.99 -1.98
CA PRO A 11 31.18 -2.93 -2.98
C PRO A 11 30.46 -1.65 -2.51
N TYR A 12 29.32 -1.77 -1.84
CA TYR A 12 28.46 -0.68 -1.39
C TYR A 12 28.42 -0.57 0.13
N HIS A 13 27.94 -1.61 0.83
CA HIS A 13 27.70 -1.61 2.28
C HIS A 13 29.03 -1.64 3.06
N SER A 14 29.68 -0.47 3.12
CA SER A 14 31.11 -0.29 3.33
C SER A 14 31.38 0.95 4.17
N PHE A 15 32.60 1.10 4.68
CA PHE A 15 32.95 2.29 5.47
C PHE A 15 32.80 3.60 4.68
N TYR A 16 32.87 3.56 3.33
CA TYR A 16 32.63 4.72 2.48
C TYR A 16 31.15 5.11 2.42
N HIS A 17 30.24 4.12 2.39
CA HIS A 17 28.79 4.36 2.51
C HIS A 17 28.45 4.95 3.89
N ALA A 18 28.99 4.37 4.97
CA ALA A 18 28.81 4.91 6.32
C ALA A 18 29.28 6.37 6.48
N VAL A 19 30.35 6.76 5.78
CA VAL A 19 30.81 8.16 5.72
C VAL A 19 29.87 9.04 4.88
N ASP A 20 29.33 8.54 3.77
CA ASP A 20 28.33 9.26 2.96
C ASP A 20 27.02 9.49 3.73
N VAL A 21 26.51 8.49 4.45
CA VAL A 21 25.35 8.61 5.36
C VAL A 21 25.58 9.71 6.42
N VAL A 22 26.77 9.78 7.01
CA VAL A 22 27.14 10.88 7.93
C VAL A 22 27.15 12.24 7.24
N MET A 23 27.66 12.34 6.01
CA MET A 23 27.66 13.61 5.25
C MET A 23 26.24 14.07 4.90
N VAL A 24 25.30 13.14 4.62
CA VAL A 24 23.89 13.45 4.40
C VAL A 24 23.20 13.89 5.68
N LEU A 25 23.52 13.26 6.83
CA LEU A 25 23.02 13.72 8.13
C LEU A 25 23.47 15.14 8.45
N CYS A 26 24.74 15.48 8.20
CA CYS A 26 25.20 16.87 8.29
C CYS A 26 24.36 17.79 7.38
N TYR A 27 24.17 17.42 6.11
CA TYR A 27 23.39 18.21 5.16
C TYR A 27 21.92 18.41 5.61
N LEU A 28 21.24 17.37 6.10
CA LEU A 28 19.85 17.45 6.58
C LEU A 28 19.73 18.25 7.89
N LEU A 29 20.68 18.07 8.81
CA LEU A 29 20.70 18.77 10.10
C LEU A 29 21.00 20.28 9.95
N GLU A 30 21.87 20.65 9.01
CA GLU A 30 22.23 22.05 8.75
C GLU A 30 21.29 22.70 7.73
N SER A 31 21.14 22.13 6.52
CA SER A 31 20.46 22.79 5.39
C SER A 31 18.94 22.82 5.54
N CYS A 32 18.33 21.79 6.14
CA CYS A 32 16.93 21.84 6.57
C CYS A 32 16.76 22.39 8.00
N GLU A 33 17.83 22.91 8.63
CA GLU A 33 17.83 23.47 9.99
C GLU A 33 17.22 22.50 11.06
N LEU A 34 17.24 21.19 10.80
CA LEU A 34 16.61 20.18 11.67
C LEU A 34 17.40 19.92 12.96
N SER A 35 18.69 20.29 12.97
CA SER A 35 19.52 20.39 14.18
C SER A 35 18.87 21.23 15.30
N ARG A 36 17.98 22.18 14.97
CA ARG A 36 17.24 22.97 15.96
C ARG A 36 16.35 22.12 16.86
N TYR A 37 15.97 20.91 16.44
CA TYR A 37 15.07 20.06 17.22
C TYR A 37 15.77 19.02 18.08
N LEU A 38 17.10 18.88 18.01
CA LEU A 38 17.87 17.86 18.70
C LEU A 38 18.84 18.47 19.72
N THR A 39 19.06 17.77 20.83
CA THR A 39 20.17 18.10 21.75
C THR A 39 21.51 17.68 21.16
N SER A 40 22.60 18.31 21.61
CA SER A 40 23.96 17.91 21.21
C SER A 40 24.29 16.45 21.53
N MET A 41 23.60 15.83 22.50
CA MET A 41 23.74 14.42 22.83
C MET A 41 23.03 13.52 21.82
N GLU A 42 21.77 13.82 21.49
CA GLU A 42 20.99 13.08 20.49
C GLU A 42 21.66 13.16 19.11
N THR A 43 22.18 14.33 18.73
CA THR A 43 22.99 14.52 17.51
C THR A 43 24.29 13.71 17.53
N ALA A 44 24.99 13.63 18.67
CA ALA A 44 26.20 12.81 18.78
C ALA A 44 25.90 11.30 18.67
N ILE A 45 24.81 10.84 19.27
CA ILE A 45 24.32 9.46 19.15
C ILE A 45 23.95 9.15 17.70
N LEU A 46 23.24 10.06 17.03
CA LEU A 46 22.84 9.94 15.62
C LEU A 46 24.06 9.75 14.69
N PHE A 47 25.14 10.51 14.89
CA PHE A 47 26.38 10.32 14.13
C PHE A 47 27.13 9.01 14.48
N ILE A 48 27.09 8.55 15.74
CA ILE A 48 27.66 7.26 16.13
C ILE A 48 26.89 6.11 15.49
N ALA A 49 25.56 6.15 15.52
CA ALA A 49 24.70 5.18 14.86
C ALA A 49 24.94 5.15 13.35
N ALA A 50 24.99 6.32 12.69
CA ALA A 50 25.25 6.42 11.26
C ALA A 50 26.61 5.86 10.83
N LEU A 51 27.68 6.10 11.60
CA LEU A 51 28.99 5.49 11.36
C LEU A 51 28.98 3.96 11.50
N CYS A 52 28.01 3.37 12.20
CA CYS A 52 28.01 1.96 12.58
C CYS A 52 26.80 1.15 12.08
N HIS A 53 25.84 1.75 11.35
CA HIS A 53 24.59 1.07 10.95
C HIS A 53 24.82 -0.21 10.13
N ASP A 54 25.88 -0.23 9.32
CA ASP A 54 26.31 -1.33 8.45
C ASP A 54 27.50 -2.12 9.02
N ILE A 55 27.92 -1.88 10.26
CA ILE A 55 29.16 -2.50 10.78
C ILE A 55 29.00 -4.03 10.87
N GLY A 56 29.87 -4.75 10.17
CA GLY A 56 29.79 -6.21 10.02
C GLY A 56 28.83 -6.71 8.92
N HIS A 57 28.17 -5.85 8.16
CA HIS A 57 27.24 -6.23 7.08
C HIS A 57 27.94 -7.16 6.05
N PRO A 58 27.31 -8.28 5.60
CA PRO A 58 27.95 -9.28 4.75
C PRO A 58 27.88 -8.99 3.24
N GLY A 59 27.27 -7.87 2.85
CA GLY A 59 27.00 -7.53 1.45
C GLY A 59 25.84 -8.31 0.85
N LYS A 60 24.80 -8.58 1.67
CA LYS A 60 23.60 -9.37 1.37
C LYS A 60 22.45 -8.86 2.23
N ASN A 61 21.20 -9.04 1.82
CA ASN A 61 20.03 -8.52 2.55
C ASN A 61 19.51 -9.46 3.67
N ASN A 62 18.68 -8.92 4.58
CA ASN A 62 18.04 -9.67 5.67
C ASN A 62 17.33 -10.95 5.18
N GLN A 63 16.65 -10.88 4.03
CA GLN A 63 15.94 -12.02 3.45
C GLN A 63 16.87 -13.18 3.06
N PHE A 64 18.08 -12.91 2.57
CA PHE A 64 19.09 -13.95 2.30
C PHE A 64 19.44 -14.72 3.57
N GLU A 65 19.78 -13.99 4.65
CA GLU A 65 20.24 -14.59 5.91
C GLU A 65 19.16 -15.52 6.50
N VAL A 66 17.89 -15.11 6.41
CA VAL A 66 16.72 -15.90 6.80
C VAL A 66 16.52 -17.09 5.87
N SER A 67 16.50 -16.89 4.55
CA SER A 67 16.30 -17.94 3.54
C SER A 67 17.37 -19.05 3.59
N CYS A 68 18.62 -18.71 3.91
CA CYS A 68 19.70 -19.70 4.06
C CYS A 68 19.86 -20.25 5.50
N GLN A 69 19.00 -19.84 6.44
CA GLN A 69 19.07 -20.22 7.87
C GLN A 69 20.46 -19.97 8.48
N SER A 70 21.01 -18.78 8.22
CA SER A 70 22.37 -18.42 8.61
C SER A 70 22.61 -18.49 10.13
N LYS A 71 23.86 -18.37 10.57
CA LYS A 71 24.15 -18.24 12.01
C LYS A 71 23.49 -16.97 12.57
N LEU A 72 23.56 -15.85 11.85
CA LEU A 72 23.00 -14.57 12.28
C LEU A 72 21.47 -14.65 12.36
N ALA A 73 20.82 -15.22 11.34
CA ALA A 73 19.35 -15.35 11.34
C ALA A 73 18.83 -16.23 12.48
N ARG A 74 19.58 -17.27 12.88
CA ARG A 74 19.28 -18.08 14.07
C ARG A 74 19.63 -17.40 15.39
N GLU A 75 20.63 -16.52 15.42
CA GLU A 75 21.04 -15.74 16.60
C GLU A 75 20.01 -14.64 16.91
N PHE A 76 19.49 -13.96 15.87
CA PHE A 76 18.51 -12.88 15.96
C PHE A 76 17.09 -13.30 15.52
N SER A 77 16.76 -14.59 15.61
CA SER A 77 15.44 -15.20 15.33
C SER A 77 14.68 -14.68 14.10
N ASN A 78 15.39 -14.37 13.02
CA ASN A 78 14.90 -13.79 11.76
C ASN A 78 14.33 -12.35 11.85
N LEU A 79 14.63 -11.58 12.91
CA LEU A 79 14.18 -10.19 13.08
C LEU A 79 15.37 -9.22 12.95
N SER A 80 15.30 -8.29 11.98
CA SER A 80 16.31 -7.25 11.68
C SER A 80 17.74 -7.76 11.88
N VAL A 81 18.08 -8.82 11.14
CA VAL A 81 19.20 -9.73 11.44
C VAL A 81 20.54 -9.00 11.31
N LEU A 82 20.65 -8.12 10.32
CA LEU A 82 21.87 -7.40 9.98
C LEU A 82 22.04 -6.16 10.85
N GLU A 83 20.97 -5.41 11.07
CA GLU A 83 20.93 -4.23 11.94
C GLU A 83 21.14 -4.64 13.40
N SER A 84 20.60 -5.80 13.83
CA SER A 84 20.91 -6.40 15.13
C SER A 84 22.37 -6.83 15.25
N LYS A 85 22.99 -7.31 14.16
CA LYS A 85 24.43 -7.61 14.15
C LYS A 85 25.27 -6.34 14.27
N SER A 86 24.89 -5.28 13.58
CA SER A 86 25.52 -3.97 13.68
C SER A 86 25.32 -3.34 15.07
N CYS A 87 24.15 -3.50 15.70
CA CYS A 87 23.91 -3.14 17.10
C CYS A 87 24.87 -3.87 18.05
N GLN A 88 24.96 -5.20 17.95
CA GLN A 88 25.86 -6.03 18.78
C GLN A 88 27.31 -5.53 18.71
N MET A 89 27.84 -5.33 17.49
CA MET A 89 29.22 -4.85 17.29
C MET A 89 29.42 -3.38 17.69
N THR A 90 28.39 -2.54 17.57
CA THR A 90 28.46 -1.15 18.04
C THR A 90 28.56 -1.09 19.56
N LEU A 91 27.76 -1.89 20.29
CA LEU A 91 27.84 -1.99 21.75
C LEU A 91 29.22 -2.48 22.22
N GLU A 92 29.79 -3.50 21.57
CA GLU A 92 31.15 -3.99 21.84
C GLU A 92 32.21 -2.87 21.70
N LEU A 93 32.08 -2.01 20.68
CA LEU A 93 32.97 -0.86 20.49
C LEU A 93 32.74 0.27 21.51
N MET A 94 31.50 0.53 21.92
CA MET A 94 31.16 1.51 22.95
C MET A 94 31.77 1.13 24.31
N ASP A 95 31.65 -0.14 24.70
CA ASP A 95 32.27 -0.70 25.91
C ASP A 95 33.80 -0.66 25.84
N LYS A 96 34.39 -1.12 24.72
CA LYS A 96 35.84 -1.14 24.49
C LYS A 96 36.49 0.22 24.67
N HIS A 97 35.88 1.27 24.12
CA HIS A 97 36.41 2.64 24.18
C HIS A 97 35.91 3.41 25.41
N GLY A 98 34.93 2.87 26.16
CA GLY A 98 34.41 3.46 27.39
C GLY A 98 33.68 4.78 27.17
N LEU A 99 32.93 4.90 26.07
CA LEU A 99 32.20 6.13 25.70
C LEU A 99 31.17 6.54 26.79
N GLU A 100 30.69 5.57 27.55
CA GLU A 100 29.74 5.72 28.66
C GLU A 100 30.33 6.36 29.93
N ARG A 101 31.66 6.57 30.03
CA ARG A 101 32.32 7.03 31.27
C ARG A 101 31.92 8.44 31.74
N HIS A 102 31.29 9.23 30.88
CA HIS A 102 30.91 10.63 31.16
C HIS A 102 29.48 10.98 30.72
N VAL A 103 28.65 9.98 30.40
CA VAL A 103 27.28 10.13 29.86
C VAL A 103 26.38 9.07 30.51
N TYR A 104 25.07 9.30 30.60
CA TYR A 104 24.10 8.30 31.08
C TYR A 104 24.17 7.00 30.25
N PRO A 105 24.71 5.88 30.78
CA PRO A 105 25.14 4.76 29.93
C PRO A 105 23.98 4.07 29.20
N LYS A 106 22.86 3.90 29.92
CA LYS A 106 21.64 3.26 29.42
C LYS A 106 21.01 4.02 28.26
N GLU A 107 20.87 5.33 28.42
CA GLU A 107 20.24 6.22 27.43
C GLU A 107 21.07 6.30 26.15
N LEU A 108 22.39 6.36 26.29
CA LEU A 108 23.34 6.28 25.18
C LEU A 108 23.18 4.96 24.41
N LYS A 109 23.41 3.80 25.06
CA LYS A 109 23.33 2.48 24.42
C LYS A 109 21.95 2.20 23.80
N GLN A 110 20.87 2.46 24.52
CA GLN A 110 19.51 2.16 24.06
C GLN A 110 19.09 3.04 22.87
N SER A 111 19.56 4.29 22.82
CA SER A 111 19.26 5.19 21.69
C SER A 111 20.07 4.81 20.45
N THR A 112 21.36 4.46 20.60
CA THR A 112 22.18 3.96 19.47
C THR A 112 21.56 2.71 18.83
N VAL A 113 21.14 1.74 19.65
CA VAL A 113 20.49 0.50 19.16
C VAL A 113 19.21 0.82 18.40
N LYS A 114 18.33 1.68 18.94
CA LYS A 114 17.08 2.04 18.24
C LYS A 114 17.32 2.79 16.92
N MET A 115 18.33 3.65 16.85
CA MET A 115 18.68 4.35 15.61
C MET A 115 19.24 3.41 14.55
N ILE A 116 20.07 2.41 14.92
CA ILE A 116 20.56 1.41 13.96
C ILE A 116 19.42 0.47 13.52
N LEU A 117 18.56 0.00 14.43
CA LEU A 117 17.40 -0.82 14.04
C LEU A 117 16.42 -0.08 13.11
N ALA A 118 16.39 1.26 13.13
CA ALA A 118 15.57 2.06 12.24
C ALA A 118 16.06 2.12 10.78
N THR A 119 17.29 1.68 10.45
CA THR A 119 17.73 1.60 9.05
C THR A 119 17.16 0.39 8.32
N ASP A 120 16.67 -0.65 9.04
CA ASP A 120 16.00 -1.80 8.41
C ASP A 120 14.83 -1.32 7.53
N MET A 121 14.82 -1.78 6.28
CA MET A 121 13.76 -1.49 5.30
C MET A 121 12.37 -1.92 5.77
N VAL A 122 12.24 -2.81 6.76
CA VAL A 122 10.94 -3.12 7.41
C VAL A 122 10.33 -1.89 8.12
N CYS A 123 11.16 -0.99 8.63
CA CYS A 123 10.74 0.23 9.35
C CYS A 123 10.23 1.33 8.40
N HIS A 124 10.56 1.26 7.11
CA HIS A 124 10.43 2.38 6.15
C HIS A 124 9.04 3.03 6.14
N PHE A 125 7.97 2.24 6.06
CA PHE A 125 6.60 2.78 6.00
C PHE A 125 6.10 3.34 7.33
N ALA A 126 6.52 2.76 8.47
CA ALA A 126 6.24 3.33 9.79
C ALA A 126 6.99 4.66 10.00
N LEU A 127 8.21 4.78 9.47
CA LEU A 127 8.95 6.05 9.46
C LEU A 127 8.30 7.10 8.55
N LEU A 128 7.77 6.71 7.38
CA LEU A 128 7.03 7.58 6.47
C LEU A 128 5.75 8.16 7.10
N GLU A 129 5.00 7.34 7.85
CA GLU A 129 3.87 7.81 8.65
C GLU A 129 4.33 8.77 9.76
N ASN A 130 5.38 8.40 10.50
CA ASN A 130 5.93 9.24 11.58
C ASN A 130 6.47 10.59 11.09
N ILE A 131 6.96 10.72 9.85
CA ILE A 131 7.29 12.03 9.24
C ILE A 131 6.04 12.91 9.20
N SER A 132 4.90 12.35 8.79
CA SER A 132 3.62 13.08 8.70
C SER A 132 3.11 13.50 10.09
N ILE A 133 3.31 12.66 11.10
CA ILE A 133 2.96 12.97 12.51
C ILE A 133 3.88 14.08 13.05
N LEU A 134 5.20 13.96 12.90
CA LEU A 134 6.15 15.01 13.32
C LEU A 134 5.92 16.33 12.58
N ARG A 135 5.56 16.31 11.29
CA ARG A 135 5.15 17.50 10.54
C ARG A 135 3.98 18.20 11.22
N SER A 136 2.96 17.46 11.66
CA SER A 136 1.83 18.06 12.37
C SER A 136 2.25 18.72 13.69
N ILE A 137 3.15 18.09 14.44
CA ILE A 137 3.66 18.59 15.74
C ILE A 137 4.55 19.83 15.55
N ILE A 138 5.35 19.89 14.48
CA ILE A 138 6.25 21.00 14.17
C ILE A 138 5.50 22.23 13.65
N HIS A 139 4.47 22.04 12.81
CA HIS A 139 3.77 23.15 12.13
C HIS A 139 2.50 23.64 12.85
N GLN A 140 1.99 22.94 13.87
CA GLN A 140 0.82 23.37 14.65
C GLN A 140 1.23 23.96 16.02
N ASP A 141 1.13 25.28 16.17
CA ASP A 141 1.49 26.03 17.40
C ASP A 141 0.46 25.88 18.54
N THR A 142 -0.12 24.68 18.70
CA THR A 142 -1.21 24.37 19.65
C THR A 142 -1.02 23.01 20.29
N ARG A 143 -1.07 22.95 21.63
CA ARG A 143 -0.68 21.80 22.46
C ARG A 143 -1.67 20.62 22.49
N GLN A 144 -2.37 20.33 21.39
CA GLN A 144 -3.21 19.13 21.26
C GLN A 144 -2.49 18.08 20.41
N ARG A 145 -1.71 17.21 21.06
CA ARG A 145 -1.15 16.00 20.45
C ARG A 145 -2.28 15.01 20.20
N LEU A 146 -2.81 14.99 18.98
CA LEU A 146 -3.97 14.19 18.61
C LEU A 146 -3.64 12.74 18.22
N CYS A 147 -2.42 12.48 17.72
CA CYS A 147 -1.97 11.15 17.32
C CYS A 147 -0.70 10.73 18.11
N PRO A 148 -0.62 9.47 18.59
CA PRO A 148 0.65 8.89 19.04
C PRO A 148 1.56 8.59 17.85
N LEU A 149 2.87 8.49 18.10
CA LEU A 149 3.85 8.03 17.10
C LEU A 149 3.69 6.52 16.84
N SER A 150 3.76 6.11 15.58
CA SER A 150 3.63 4.69 15.21
C SER A 150 4.87 3.90 15.63
N PRO A 151 4.71 2.72 16.27
CA PRO A 151 5.84 1.90 16.68
C PRO A 151 6.53 1.28 15.45
N LEU A 152 7.87 1.25 15.44
CA LEU A 152 8.64 0.67 14.33
C LEU A 152 8.51 -0.85 14.25
N PHE A 153 8.25 -1.52 15.38
CA PHE A 153 8.10 -2.96 15.49
C PHE A 153 6.87 -3.31 16.34
N MET A 154 6.26 -4.47 16.08
CA MET A 154 5.27 -5.04 16.99
C MET A 154 5.95 -5.48 18.30
N PRO A 155 5.36 -5.28 19.49
CA PRO A 155 6.02 -5.60 20.77
C PRO A 155 6.52 -7.05 20.90
N GLU A 156 5.78 -8.01 20.32
CA GLU A 156 6.13 -9.44 20.29
C GLU A 156 7.26 -9.78 19.31
N LYS A 157 7.67 -8.82 18.47
CA LYS A 157 8.70 -8.95 17.42
C LYS A 157 9.65 -7.74 17.38
N ASP A 158 9.84 -7.06 18.51
CA ASP A 158 10.79 -5.94 18.63
C ASP A 158 12.23 -6.48 18.78
N PRO A 159 13.16 -6.21 17.85
CA PRO A 159 14.56 -6.64 17.97
C PRO A 159 15.29 -6.00 19.15
N LEU A 160 14.77 -4.90 19.70
CA LEU A 160 15.28 -4.29 20.95
C LEU A 160 15.27 -5.29 22.13
N ASN A 161 14.42 -6.32 22.06
CA ASN A 161 14.35 -7.38 23.06
C ASN A 161 15.67 -8.17 23.20
N TYR A 162 16.48 -8.29 22.15
CA TYR A 162 17.80 -8.94 22.21
C TYR A 162 18.83 -8.17 23.05
N PHE A 163 18.57 -6.87 23.30
CA PHE A 163 19.52 -5.96 23.95
C PHE A 163 19.10 -5.55 25.36
N GLN A 164 18.00 -6.11 25.91
CA GLN A 164 17.51 -5.74 27.25
C GLN A 164 18.57 -5.90 28.35
N ASP A 165 19.36 -6.99 28.32
CA ASP A 165 20.44 -7.25 29.28
C ASP A 165 21.61 -6.25 29.16
N ALA A 166 21.77 -5.57 28.01
CA ALA A 166 22.74 -4.49 27.83
C ALA A 166 22.27 -3.14 28.41
N PHE A 167 21.03 -3.05 28.91
CA PHE A 167 20.42 -1.81 29.41
C PHE A 167 20.13 -1.89 30.92
N PRO A 168 21.16 -1.83 31.80
CA PRO A 168 21.03 -2.13 33.22
C PRO A 168 19.89 -1.35 33.92
N PRO A 169 19.26 -1.93 34.96
CA PRO A 169 18.21 -1.24 35.71
C PRO A 169 18.78 -0.01 36.42
N SER A 170 18.10 1.12 36.29
CA SER A 170 18.53 2.37 36.92
C SER A 170 18.34 2.30 38.44
N HIS A 171 19.38 2.63 39.20
CA HIS A 171 19.19 3.08 40.57
C HIS A 171 18.28 4.32 40.54
N ALA A 172 17.30 4.38 41.46
CA ALA A 172 16.22 5.37 41.42
C ALA A 172 16.75 6.81 41.58
N TYR A 173 17.01 7.47 40.46
CA TYR A 173 17.45 8.85 40.40
C TYR A 173 16.23 9.77 40.50
N LYS A 174 16.25 10.70 41.46
CA LYS A 174 15.28 11.81 41.45
C LYS A 174 15.64 12.74 40.30
N ALA A 175 14.70 12.96 39.38
CA ALA A 175 14.87 13.99 38.37
C ALA A 175 15.24 15.34 39.03
N PRO A 176 16.15 16.12 38.44
CA PRO A 176 16.46 17.45 38.94
C PRO A 176 15.23 18.35 38.81
N ASP A 177 15.11 19.37 39.66
CA ASP A 177 13.98 20.29 39.64
C ASP A 177 13.79 20.92 38.25
N SER A 178 12.53 21.01 37.83
CA SER A 178 12.09 21.31 36.45
C SER A 178 12.35 22.75 35.96
N THR A 179 13.36 23.43 36.50
CA THR A 179 13.58 24.87 36.39
C THR A 179 14.99 25.25 35.91
N GLN A 180 15.47 24.67 34.79
CA GLN A 180 16.33 25.34 33.79
C GLN A 180 16.70 24.41 32.61
N LEU A 181 15.93 24.50 31.52
CA LEU A 181 16.34 24.03 30.19
C LEU A 181 15.94 25.09 29.15
N THR A 182 16.89 25.92 28.73
CA THR A 182 16.65 27.05 27.82
C THR A 182 16.92 26.67 26.36
N GLY A 183 15.98 25.91 25.80
CA GLY A 183 15.82 25.67 24.35
C GLY A 183 16.64 24.52 23.74
N PRO A 184 16.31 24.12 22.50
CA PRO A 184 15.19 24.58 21.67
C PRO A 184 14.02 23.58 21.75
N SER A 185 13.13 23.77 22.72
CA SER A 185 12.25 22.72 23.26
C SER A 185 10.80 22.78 22.74
N GLN A 186 10.60 22.45 21.47
CA GLN A 186 9.26 22.14 20.92
C GLN A 186 8.93 20.64 20.97
N LEU A 187 9.91 19.76 20.72
CA LEU A 187 9.73 18.30 20.69
C LEU A 187 10.08 17.60 22.03
N LEU A 188 9.28 16.60 22.39
CA LEU A 188 9.51 15.63 23.47
C LEU A 188 10.69 14.68 23.18
N PRO A 189 11.27 14.00 24.19
CA PRO A 189 12.33 13.00 23.97
C PRO A 189 11.97 11.92 22.94
N GLU A 190 10.75 11.40 22.97
CA GLU A 190 10.24 10.42 22.02
C GLU A 190 10.07 10.98 20.60
N GLU A 191 9.66 12.24 20.47
CA GLU A 191 9.53 12.95 19.19
C GLU A 191 10.91 13.26 18.57
N ARG A 192 11.90 13.64 19.40
CA ARG A 192 13.29 13.84 18.97
C ARG A 192 13.97 12.52 18.60
N LEU A 193 13.75 11.46 19.36
CA LEU A 193 14.26 10.12 19.03
C LEU A 193 13.68 9.62 17.71
N MET A 194 12.38 9.83 17.46
CA MET A 194 11.76 9.50 16.17
C MET A 194 12.32 10.36 15.02
N LEU A 195 12.60 11.65 15.25
CA LEU A 195 13.30 12.47 14.25
C LEU A 195 14.70 11.90 13.92
N CYS A 196 15.45 11.41 14.91
CA CYS A 196 16.72 10.73 14.66
C CYS A 196 16.54 9.44 13.84
N HIS A 197 15.53 8.61 14.13
CA HIS A 197 15.22 7.41 13.34
C HIS A 197 14.91 7.76 11.87
N ILE A 198 14.08 8.79 11.66
CA ILE A 198 13.70 9.29 10.35
C ILE A 198 14.92 9.75 9.55
N LEU A 199 15.82 10.51 10.20
CA LEU A 199 17.01 11.10 9.60
C LEU A 199 18.08 10.07 9.22
N ILE A 200 18.36 9.08 10.07
CA ILE A 200 19.36 8.04 9.74
C ILE A 200 18.87 7.17 8.58
N HIS A 201 17.59 6.76 8.60
CA HIS A 201 16.98 6.02 7.50
C HIS A 201 16.97 6.85 6.19
N ALA A 202 16.67 8.16 6.28
CA ALA A 202 16.74 9.06 5.13
C ALA A 202 18.14 9.07 4.49
N ALA A 203 19.16 9.18 5.33
CA ALA A 203 20.55 9.31 4.91
C ALA A 203 21.08 8.03 4.25
N ASP A 204 20.72 6.86 4.78
CA ASP A 204 21.05 5.55 4.21
C ASP A 204 20.45 5.37 2.80
N ILE A 205 19.14 5.54 2.65
CA ILE A 205 18.47 5.38 1.33
C ILE A 205 18.74 6.53 0.36
N SER A 206 19.52 7.54 0.74
CA SER A 206 19.63 8.83 0.02
C SER A 206 20.34 8.81 -1.34
N ASN A 207 20.99 7.70 -1.71
CA ASN A 207 21.85 7.64 -2.89
C ASN A 207 21.17 8.05 -4.23
N PRO A 208 19.88 7.77 -4.49
CA PRO A 208 19.19 8.25 -5.69
C PRO A 208 18.90 9.77 -5.71
N CYS A 209 19.05 10.47 -4.59
CA CYS A 209 18.96 11.94 -4.53
C CYS A 209 20.24 12.64 -5.03
N ARG A 210 21.28 11.90 -5.42
CA ARG A 210 22.54 12.45 -5.94
C ARG A 210 22.46 12.77 -7.44
N PRO A 211 23.31 13.69 -7.95
CA PRO A 211 23.51 13.86 -9.39
C PRO A 211 23.80 12.52 -10.08
N TRP A 212 23.19 12.32 -11.26
CA TRP A 212 23.16 11.01 -11.95
C TRP A 212 24.49 10.24 -12.01
N PRO A 213 25.67 10.84 -12.31
CA PRO A 213 26.92 10.09 -12.34
C PRO A 213 27.32 9.45 -11.00
N ILE A 214 26.95 10.07 -9.87
CA ILE A 214 27.23 9.56 -8.53
C ILE A 214 26.24 8.45 -8.19
N PHE A 215 24.94 8.71 -8.38
CA PHE A 215 23.91 7.69 -8.15
C PHE A 215 24.12 6.43 -9.02
N TYR A 216 24.41 6.61 -10.30
CA TYR A 216 24.67 5.50 -11.22
C TYR A 216 25.83 4.63 -10.73
N HIS A 217 26.90 5.23 -10.20
CA HIS A 217 28.01 4.47 -9.62
C HIS A 217 27.58 3.73 -8.34
N ALA A 218 26.87 4.39 -7.42
CA ALA A 218 26.34 3.74 -6.21
C ALA A 218 25.41 2.55 -6.56
N ALA A 219 24.51 2.72 -7.52
CA ALA A 219 23.62 1.66 -8.00
C ALA A 219 24.38 0.48 -8.62
N GLN A 220 25.49 0.71 -9.33
CA GLN A 220 26.36 -0.37 -9.81
C GLN A 220 27.00 -1.15 -8.66
N LEU A 221 27.39 -0.49 -7.57
CA LEU A 221 27.95 -1.14 -6.38
C LEU A 221 26.89 -2.01 -5.67
N VAL A 222 25.68 -1.48 -5.44
CA VAL A 222 24.53 -2.25 -4.90
C VAL A 222 24.22 -3.47 -5.77
N CYS A 223 24.14 -3.29 -7.09
CA CYS A 223 23.86 -4.42 -8.00
C CYS A 223 24.99 -5.45 -8.01
N THR A 224 26.25 -5.04 -7.82
CA THR A 224 27.39 -5.98 -7.69
C THR A 224 27.22 -6.90 -6.47
N GLU A 225 26.62 -6.41 -5.38
CA GLU A 225 26.27 -7.23 -4.22
C GLU A 225 25.08 -8.14 -4.50
N PHE A 226 23.99 -7.62 -5.09
CA PHE A 226 22.83 -8.43 -5.46
C PHE A 226 23.17 -9.56 -6.44
N PHE A 227 24.11 -9.36 -7.36
CA PHE A 227 24.60 -10.44 -8.23
C PHE A 227 25.41 -11.49 -7.46
N ARG A 228 26.29 -11.09 -6.54
CA ARG A 228 27.03 -12.03 -5.66
C ARG A 228 26.08 -12.83 -4.76
N GLN A 229 25.08 -12.16 -4.18
CA GLN A 229 24.04 -12.80 -3.38
C GLN A 229 23.28 -13.84 -4.22
N ALA A 230 22.86 -13.48 -5.43
CA ALA A 230 22.13 -14.36 -6.34
C ALA A 230 22.95 -15.57 -6.83
N GLU A 231 24.26 -15.38 -7.08
CA GLU A 231 25.18 -16.49 -7.36
C GLU A 231 25.24 -17.47 -6.17
N GLU A 232 25.31 -16.97 -4.93
CA GLU A 232 25.35 -17.82 -3.73
C GLU A 232 24.00 -18.52 -3.46
N GLU A 233 22.88 -17.81 -3.64
CA GLU A 233 21.52 -18.38 -3.61
C GLU A 233 21.40 -19.55 -4.59
N PHE A 234 21.85 -19.37 -5.84
CA PHE A 234 21.84 -20.41 -6.87
C PHE A 234 22.71 -21.63 -6.48
N HIS A 235 23.92 -21.42 -5.95
CA HIS A 235 24.79 -22.51 -5.49
C HIS A 235 24.18 -23.29 -4.31
N MET A 236 23.43 -22.61 -3.44
CA MET A 236 22.67 -23.24 -2.35
C MET A 236 21.34 -23.89 -2.80
N ARG A 237 20.98 -23.79 -4.09
CA ARG A 237 19.69 -24.22 -4.66
C ARG A 237 18.48 -23.48 -4.10
N LEU A 238 18.67 -22.27 -3.59
CA LEU A 238 17.61 -21.32 -3.35
C LEU A 238 17.19 -20.67 -4.67
N ILE A 239 15.95 -20.21 -4.76
CA ILE A 239 15.50 -19.39 -5.90
C ILE A 239 16.17 -18.01 -5.76
N PRO A 240 16.95 -17.53 -6.75
CA PRO A 240 17.63 -16.24 -6.59
C PRO A 240 16.63 -15.08 -6.53
N HIS A 241 16.66 -14.29 -5.46
CA HIS A 241 15.60 -13.31 -5.17
C HIS A 241 15.70 -12.04 -6.03
N ILE A 242 16.93 -11.67 -6.47
CA ILE A 242 17.18 -10.43 -7.22
C ILE A 242 17.91 -10.67 -8.56
N GLY A 243 18.63 -11.79 -8.70
CA GLY A 243 19.71 -11.98 -9.70
C GLY A 243 19.40 -11.79 -11.18
N ASN A 244 18.15 -11.94 -11.61
CA ASN A 244 17.76 -11.82 -13.03
C ASN A 244 17.13 -10.46 -13.41
N THR A 245 17.12 -9.48 -12.51
CA THR A 245 16.50 -8.16 -12.76
C THR A 245 17.52 -7.15 -13.29
N ASN A 246 17.16 -6.36 -14.30
CA ASN A 246 18.01 -5.28 -14.82
C ASN A 246 18.26 -4.21 -13.73
N PRO A 247 19.53 -3.82 -13.46
CA PRO A 247 19.88 -2.75 -12.53
C PRO A 247 19.02 -1.49 -12.64
N SER A 248 18.77 -1.00 -13.86
CA SER A 248 17.93 0.20 -14.09
C SER A 248 16.47 -0.01 -13.65
N THR A 249 15.95 -1.23 -13.78
CA THR A 249 14.59 -1.60 -13.39
C THR A 249 14.42 -1.75 -11.88
N ILE A 250 15.48 -2.16 -11.16
CA ILE A 250 15.55 -2.11 -9.69
C ILE A 250 15.61 -0.64 -9.25
N SER A 251 16.53 0.13 -9.83
CA SER A 251 16.78 1.55 -9.48
C SER A 251 15.54 2.42 -9.63
N VAL A 252 14.79 2.30 -10.73
CA VAL A 252 13.55 3.08 -10.94
C VAL A 252 12.47 2.70 -9.91
N GLY A 253 12.30 1.41 -9.61
CA GLY A 253 11.35 0.97 -8.56
C GLY A 253 11.73 1.49 -7.18
N PHE A 254 13.02 1.49 -6.84
CA PHE A 254 13.51 2.02 -5.56
C PHE A 254 13.34 3.55 -5.48
N ILE A 255 13.53 4.28 -6.58
CA ILE A 255 13.23 5.72 -6.64
C ILE A 255 11.74 5.98 -6.43
N ASP A 256 10.88 5.39 -7.27
CA ASP A 256 9.46 5.76 -7.33
C ASP A 256 8.68 5.35 -6.07
N PHE A 257 9.03 4.23 -5.43
CA PHE A 257 8.26 3.66 -4.31
C PHE A 257 8.90 3.83 -2.92
N ILE A 258 10.22 4.05 -2.82
CA ILE A 258 10.93 4.18 -1.53
C ILE A 258 11.48 5.59 -1.36
N VAL A 259 12.37 6.04 -2.25
CA VAL A 259 13.15 7.27 -2.00
C VAL A 259 12.35 8.54 -2.29
N TYR A 260 11.63 8.62 -3.41
CA TYR A 260 10.86 9.82 -3.77
C TYR A 260 9.75 10.16 -2.77
N PRO A 261 8.88 9.23 -2.31
CA PRO A 261 7.85 9.53 -1.32
C PRO A 261 8.45 9.99 0.03
N TYR A 262 9.53 9.35 0.45
CA TYR A 262 10.19 9.62 1.74
C TYR A 262 10.90 10.98 1.75
N PHE A 263 11.64 11.32 0.70
CA PHE A 263 12.26 12.65 0.55
C PHE A 263 11.22 13.75 0.25
N GLN A 264 10.11 13.44 -0.43
CA GLN A 264 8.97 14.36 -0.54
C GLN A 264 8.43 14.71 0.87
N ALA A 265 8.18 13.71 1.72
CA ALA A 265 7.68 13.94 3.07
C ALA A 265 8.69 14.70 3.96
N ILE A 266 9.99 14.37 3.91
CA ILE A 266 11.04 15.08 4.67
C ILE A 266 11.18 16.54 4.23
N SER A 267 10.99 16.85 2.94
CA SER A 267 11.03 18.24 2.46
C SER A 267 10.01 19.15 3.13
N GLU A 268 8.92 18.59 3.68
CA GLU A 268 7.89 19.33 4.40
C GLU A 268 8.24 19.60 5.87
N LEU A 269 9.29 18.97 6.41
CA LEU A 269 9.90 19.32 7.70
C LEU A 269 10.90 20.48 7.57
N CYS A 270 11.45 20.68 6.38
CA CYS A 270 12.41 21.75 6.08
C CYS A 270 11.73 23.14 6.04
N PRO A 271 12.40 24.21 6.52
CA PRO A 271 11.87 25.57 6.42
C PRO A 271 11.88 26.03 4.94
N LYS A 272 10.85 26.77 4.52
CA LYS A 272 10.67 27.19 3.13
C LYS A 272 11.87 27.98 2.56
N SER A 273 12.57 28.73 3.41
CA SER A 273 13.80 29.47 3.09
C SER A 273 14.97 28.59 2.61
N ALA A 274 15.03 27.32 3.01
CA ALA A 274 16.05 26.38 2.55
C ALA A 274 15.81 25.93 1.10
N ILE A 275 14.54 25.76 0.73
CA ILE A 275 14.12 25.16 -0.54
C ILE A 275 14.39 26.10 -1.72
N GLU A 276 14.26 27.42 -1.51
CA GLU A 276 14.50 28.44 -2.54
C GLU A 276 16.00 28.66 -2.84
N GLY A 277 16.91 28.26 -1.94
CA GLY A 277 18.34 28.60 -2.00
C GLY A 277 19.22 27.74 -2.92
N GLN A 278 18.79 26.54 -3.28
CA GLN A 278 19.57 25.59 -4.11
C GLN A 278 18.79 25.01 -5.31
N ALA A 279 17.70 25.66 -5.71
CA ALA A 279 16.88 25.25 -6.84
C ALA A 279 17.52 25.52 -8.22
N SER A 280 18.66 24.87 -8.50
CA SER A 280 19.10 24.65 -9.88
C SER A 280 18.13 23.65 -10.53
N THR A 281 17.06 24.16 -11.13
CA THR A 281 16.00 23.37 -11.75
C THR A 281 16.56 22.43 -12.80
N ILE A 282 16.60 21.14 -12.47
CA ILE A 282 16.84 20.08 -13.46
C ILE A 282 15.56 19.98 -14.29
N ASN A 283 15.51 20.75 -15.38
CA ASN A 283 14.48 20.63 -16.39
C ASN A 283 14.66 19.29 -17.13
N VAL A 284 14.14 18.22 -16.53
CA VAL A 284 13.77 17.03 -17.27
C VAL A 284 12.53 17.41 -18.08
N GLU A 285 12.69 17.58 -19.40
CA GLU A 285 11.55 17.62 -20.30
C GLU A 285 10.89 16.23 -20.30
N LEU A 286 9.90 16.06 -19.43
CA LEU A 286 9.06 14.88 -19.38
C LEU A 286 8.11 14.92 -20.58
N GLU A 287 8.48 14.26 -21.68
CA GLU A 287 7.51 13.89 -22.70
C GLU A 287 6.38 13.08 -22.03
N HIS A 288 5.15 13.59 -22.17
CA HIS A 288 3.99 13.06 -21.46
C HIS A 288 3.45 11.80 -22.17
N ILE A 289 4.17 10.69 -22.03
CA ILE A 289 3.77 9.39 -22.59
C ILE A 289 2.52 8.89 -21.85
N GLU A 290 1.38 8.92 -22.56
CA GLU A 290 0.14 8.25 -22.14
C GLU A 290 0.35 6.73 -22.06
N GLY A 291 -0.27 6.05 -21.09
CA GLY A 291 -0.21 4.59 -20.96
C GLY A 291 0.67 4.03 -19.84
N ARG A 292 0.79 4.71 -18.68
CA ARG A 292 1.33 4.09 -17.45
C ARG A 292 0.32 3.14 -16.82
N ALA A 293 0.69 1.87 -16.64
CA ALA A 293 -0.06 0.90 -15.84
C ALA A 293 0.64 0.65 -14.49
N MET A 294 -0.11 0.73 -13.39
CA MET A 294 0.43 0.60 -12.02
C MET A 294 0.72 -0.87 -11.62
N ASN A 295 1.66 -1.05 -10.69
CA ASN A 295 2.24 -2.36 -10.34
C ASN A 295 1.35 -3.22 -9.43
N THR A 296 1.53 -4.55 -9.53
CA THR A 296 0.76 -5.57 -8.81
C THR A 296 0.72 -5.35 -7.29
N PHE A 297 1.86 -5.00 -6.67
CA PHE A 297 1.98 -4.94 -5.21
C PHE A 297 1.10 -3.87 -4.56
N ALA A 298 0.97 -2.68 -5.15
CA ALA A 298 0.05 -1.65 -4.66
C ALA A 298 -1.43 -2.09 -4.78
N ARG A 299 -1.74 -2.98 -5.72
CA ARG A 299 -3.12 -3.47 -5.96
C ARG A 299 -3.47 -4.63 -5.03
N VAL A 300 -2.47 -5.46 -4.69
CA VAL A 300 -2.55 -6.42 -3.59
C VAL A 300 -2.79 -5.66 -2.29
N LYS A 301 -1.96 -4.64 -1.99
CA LYS A 301 -2.11 -3.79 -0.80
C LYS A 301 -3.51 -3.15 -0.71
N ARG A 302 -3.97 -2.32 -1.67
CA ARG A 302 -5.36 -1.76 -1.71
C ARG A 302 -6.45 -2.78 -1.35
N ALA A 303 -6.35 -4.00 -1.88
CA ALA A 303 -7.31 -5.06 -1.62
C ALA A 303 -7.19 -5.70 -0.23
N LEU A 304 -5.98 -5.78 0.35
CA LEU A 304 -5.75 -6.41 1.65
C LEU A 304 -6.31 -5.60 2.82
N GLY A 305 -6.08 -4.29 2.84
CA GLY A 305 -6.43 -3.51 4.02
C GLY A 305 -7.92 -3.27 4.22
N LYS A 306 -8.69 -3.43 3.15
CA LYS A 306 -10.14 -3.63 3.12
C LYS A 306 -10.66 -4.73 4.07
N TYR A 307 -9.80 -5.70 4.40
CA TYR A 307 -10.07 -6.81 5.32
C TYR A 307 -9.32 -6.66 6.67
N GLY A 308 -8.88 -5.45 7.04
CA GLY A 308 -8.26 -5.13 8.34
C GLY A 308 -6.72 -5.01 8.32
N PHE A 309 -6.10 -4.90 7.15
CA PHE A 309 -4.63 -4.87 6.96
C PHE A 309 -4.11 -3.62 6.19
N VAL A 310 -4.62 -2.41 6.51
CA VAL A 310 -4.01 -1.03 6.39
C VAL A 310 -3.28 -0.65 5.06
N ASP A 311 -3.54 0.44 4.29
CA ASP A 311 -4.49 1.59 4.22
C ASP A 311 -4.43 2.41 2.84
N GLN A 312 -5.16 2.45 1.68
CA GLN A 312 -4.93 3.29 0.41
C GLN A 312 -5.97 3.17 -0.77
N SER A 313 -5.92 4.11 -1.73
CA SER A 313 -6.83 4.48 -2.84
C SER A 313 -6.19 4.78 -4.25
N VAL A 314 -7.00 4.70 -5.34
CA VAL A 314 -6.89 5.42 -6.66
C VAL A 314 -8.32 5.72 -7.27
N ASN A 315 -8.63 6.68 -8.20
CA ASN A 315 -8.63 8.19 -8.05
C ASN A 315 -9.11 9.05 -9.34
N ALA A 316 -10.22 9.92 -9.36
CA ALA A 316 -11.15 11.00 -10.11
C ALA A 316 -11.73 11.39 -11.58
N ARG A 317 -12.96 10.94 -12.02
CA ARG A 317 -13.88 11.19 -13.21
C ARG A 317 -13.44 10.78 -14.65
N VAL A 318 -14.24 10.45 -15.69
CA VAL A 318 -15.62 10.80 -16.20
C VAL A 318 -15.92 9.91 -17.48
N ASN A 319 -17.07 9.73 -18.19
CA ASN A 319 -18.56 9.81 -18.00
C ASN A 319 -19.33 9.54 -19.36
N SER A 320 -20.65 9.20 -19.32
CA SER A 320 -21.75 9.28 -20.34
C SER A 320 -22.13 8.14 -21.32
N VAL A 321 -23.42 7.81 -21.62
CA VAL A 321 -24.72 7.75 -20.88
C VAL A 321 -25.70 6.82 -21.67
N ILE A 322 -26.17 5.71 -21.09
CA ILE A 322 -27.43 4.97 -21.39
C ILE A 322 -28.11 4.55 -20.05
N SER A 323 -29.34 4.04 -20.08
CA SER A 323 -30.27 3.84 -18.93
C SER A 323 -29.95 2.74 -17.92
N GLY A 324 -28.68 2.40 -17.72
CA GLY A 324 -28.21 1.83 -16.46
C GLY A 324 -27.65 2.95 -15.58
N ILE A 325 -26.61 2.63 -14.79
CA ILE A 325 -25.47 3.55 -14.73
C ILE A 325 -24.39 2.92 -15.62
N ASP A 326 -23.99 3.62 -16.69
CA ASP A 326 -22.83 3.24 -17.47
C ASP A 326 -21.59 3.28 -16.57
N LEU A 327 -20.87 2.16 -16.50
CA LEU A 327 -19.56 2.09 -15.86
C LEU A 327 -18.48 2.27 -16.92
N GLN A 328 -17.42 3.00 -16.61
CA GLN A 328 -16.22 3.06 -17.43
C GLN A 328 -15.07 2.33 -16.73
N SER A 329 -14.46 1.36 -17.42
CA SER A 329 -13.15 0.80 -17.08
C SER A 329 -12.11 1.90 -17.27
N VAL A 330 -11.45 2.27 -16.18
CA VAL A 330 -10.46 3.36 -16.14
C VAL A 330 -9.07 2.83 -15.81
N TYR A 331 -8.03 3.59 -16.16
CA TYR A 331 -6.61 3.19 -16.12
C TYR A 331 -6.29 1.80 -16.74
N VAL A 332 -7.08 1.34 -17.73
CA VAL A 332 -6.99 0.02 -18.39
C VAL A 332 -7.27 -1.15 -17.44
N ASP A 333 -8.55 -1.49 -17.28
CA ASP A 333 -9.01 -2.67 -16.53
C ASP A 333 -8.49 -2.65 -15.08
N ILE A 334 -8.57 -1.47 -14.45
CA ILE A 334 -8.03 -1.15 -13.12
C ILE A 334 -9.12 -0.84 -12.07
N GLU A 335 -10.25 -0.25 -12.44
CA GLU A 335 -11.45 -0.02 -11.60
C GLU A 335 -12.62 0.42 -12.50
N TYR A 336 -13.85 0.44 -11.98
CA TYR A 336 -15.07 0.70 -12.75
C TYR A 336 -15.93 1.81 -12.13
N VAL A 337 -15.97 2.97 -12.80
CA VAL A 337 -16.58 4.19 -12.24
C VAL A 337 -17.86 4.57 -12.99
N GLY A 338 -18.94 4.84 -12.26
CA GLY A 338 -20.22 5.34 -12.78
C GLY A 338 -20.65 6.66 -12.12
N GLN A 339 -21.68 7.33 -12.62
CA GLN A 339 -22.17 8.61 -12.04
C GLN A 339 -23.36 8.42 -11.08
N ILE A 340 -23.36 9.16 -9.98
CA ILE A 340 -24.54 9.38 -9.12
C ILE A 340 -24.81 10.88 -8.94
N SER A 341 -25.97 11.21 -8.36
CA SER A 341 -26.24 12.57 -7.87
C SER A 341 -26.76 12.57 -6.43
N ILE A 342 -26.29 13.50 -5.60
CA ILE A 342 -26.68 13.67 -4.19
C ILE A 342 -27.28 15.08 -3.98
N GLY A 343 -28.31 15.20 -3.16
CA GLY A 343 -28.88 16.49 -2.74
C GLY A 343 -29.99 17.03 -3.65
N THR A 344 -30.65 18.11 -3.23
CA THR A 344 -31.74 18.73 -4.00
C THR A 344 -31.61 20.26 -4.02
N PRO A 345 -31.22 20.90 -5.15
CA PRO A 345 -30.90 20.31 -6.46
C PRO A 345 -29.70 19.34 -6.45
N PRO A 346 -29.62 18.43 -7.43
CA PRO A 346 -28.61 17.37 -7.44
C PRO A 346 -27.19 17.89 -7.70
N GLN A 347 -26.22 17.31 -7.00
CA GLN A 347 -24.78 17.51 -7.13
C GLN A 347 -24.15 16.17 -7.57
N ASN A 348 -23.36 16.16 -8.65
CA ASN A 348 -22.89 14.93 -9.28
C ASN A 348 -21.52 14.47 -8.76
N PHE A 349 -21.34 13.15 -8.67
CA PHE A 349 -20.10 12.50 -8.25
C PHE A 349 -19.88 11.23 -9.07
N SER A 350 -18.62 10.92 -9.36
CA SER A 350 -18.22 9.66 -9.98
C SER A 350 -17.84 8.64 -8.90
N MET A 351 -18.39 7.44 -8.95
CA MET A 351 -18.31 6.47 -7.86
C MET A 351 -17.73 5.13 -8.30
N ASP A 352 -16.82 4.58 -7.49
CA ASP A 352 -16.43 3.16 -7.51
C ASP A 352 -17.56 2.38 -6.82
N PHE A 353 -18.20 1.47 -7.56
CA PHE A 353 -19.34 0.69 -7.07
C PHE A 353 -18.84 -0.61 -6.44
N ASP A 354 -18.57 -0.56 -5.15
CA ASP A 354 -17.72 -1.51 -4.44
C ASP A 354 -18.52 -2.55 -3.63
N THR A 355 -18.62 -3.78 -4.10
CA THR A 355 -19.29 -4.88 -3.37
C THR A 355 -18.52 -5.35 -2.14
N GLY A 356 -17.24 -5.00 -1.98
CA GLY A 356 -16.41 -5.37 -0.83
C GLY A 356 -16.43 -4.38 0.34
N SER A 357 -17.10 -3.22 0.23
CA SER A 357 -17.31 -2.27 1.34
C SER A 357 -18.78 -1.86 1.43
N SER A 358 -19.19 -1.06 2.43
CA SER A 358 -20.62 -0.75 2.66
C SER A 358 -20.92 0.69 3.08
N ASP A 359 -19.93 1.57 2.98
CA ASP A 359 -20.12 3.01 3.16
C ASP A 359 -20.31 3.70 1.81
N ILE A 360 -21.27 4.63 1.75
CA ILE A 360 -21.43 5.57 0.63
C ILE A 360 -20.90 6.92 1.10
N TRP A 361 -19.84 7.44 0.49
CA TRP A 361 -19.26 8.72 0.90
C TRP A 361 -18.73 9.56 -0.26
N VAL A 362 -18.70 10.89 -0.04
CA VAL A 362 -18.13 11.87 -0.97
C VAL A 362 -17.39 12.99 -0.21
N PRO A 363 -16.40 13.66 -0.84
CA PRO A 363 -15.80 14.90 -0.34
C PRO A 363 -16.85 15.98 -0.04
N SER A 364 -16.73 16.68 1.08
CA SER A 364 -17.61 17.79 1.47
C SER A 364 -16.94 19.15 1.26
N THR A 365 -17.70 20.24 1.15
CA THR A 365 -17.15 21.61 1.15
C THR A 365 -16.40 21.97 2.44
N LYS A 366 -16.58 21.20 3.53
CA LYS A 366 -15.73 21.30 4.73
C LYS A 366 -14.29 20.81 4.49
N CYS A 367 -14.00 20.07 3.42
CA CYS A 367 -12.67 19.58 3.10
C CYS A 367 -11.84 20.62 2.32
N LEU A 368 -11.23 21.54 3.07
CA LEU A 368 -10.64 22.77 2.51
C LEU A 368 -9.32 22.55 1.77
N SER A 369 -8.37 21.83 2.36
CA SER A 369 -6.98 21.73 1.87
C SER A 369 -6.59 20.37 1.34
N THR A 370 -7.16 19.29 1.87
CA THR A 370 -6.72 17.93 1.55
C THR A 370 -7.42 17.35 0.32
N CYS A 371 -8.72 17.60 0.10
CA CYS A 371 -9.48 16.95 -0.98
C CYS A 371 -9.25 17.51 -2.40
N GLY A 372 -8.01 17.90 -2.73
CA GLY A 372 -7.54 18.13 -4.09
C GLY A 372 -8.47 18.97 -4.97
N THR A 373 -8.68 18.49 -6.20
CA THR A 373 -9.56 19.10 -7.21
C THR A 373 -11.00 18.57 -7.18
N HIS A 374 -11.37 17.78 -6.16
CA HIS A 374 -12.66 17.08 -6.11
C HIS A 374 -13.90 17.97 -6.24
N PRO A 375 -14.99 17.48 -6.88
CA PRO A 375 -16.34 17.96 -6.61
C PRO A 375 -16.60 17.76 -5.12
N ARG A 376 -17.10 18.79 -4.46
CA ARG A 376 -17.33 18.78 -3.00
C ARG A 376 -18.81 18.99 -2.74
N PHE A 377 -19.42 18.07 -2.01
CA PHE A 377 -20.81 18.16 -1.60
C PHE A 377 -21.02 19.38 -0.71
N ASP A 378 -21.81 20.31 -1.21
CA ASP A 378 -22.22 21.52 -0.51
C ASP A 378 -23.60 21.31 0.11
N SER A 379 -23.62 21.00 1.40
CA SER A 379 -24.86 20.84 2.16
C SER A 379 -25.69 22.13 2.23
N THR A 380 -25.08 23.31 2.04
CA THR A 380 -25.82 24.59 2.02
C THR A 380 -26.67 24.77 0.76
N LYS A 381 -26.39 23.98 -0.29
CA LYS A 381 -27.18 23.97 -1.54
C LYS A 381 -28.27 22.91 -1.56
N SER A 382 -28.29 21.95 -0.64
CA SER A 382 -29.28 20.87 -0.64
C SER A 382 -30.44 21.16 0.32
N SER A 383 -31.64 21.23 -0.23
CA SER A 383 -32.90 21.35 0.51
C SER A 383 -33.40 20.05 1.14
N THR A 384 -32.75 18.92 0.84
CA THR A 384 -33.04 17.58 1.40
C THR A 384 -31.96 17.08 2.37
N PHE A 385 -30.98 17.93 2.70
CA PHE A 385 -29.90 17.62 3.64
C PHE A 385 -30.38 17.62 5.10
N GLU A 386 -30.13 16.52 5.81
CA GLU A 386 -30.35 16.36 7.24
C GLU A 386 -29.05 15.89 7.92
N LEU A 387 -28.47 16.72 8.81
CA LEU A 387 -27.27 16.35 9.56
C LEU A 387 -27.62 15.32 10.65
N ILE A 388 -26.98 14.14 10.63
CA ILE A 388 -27.19 13.10 11.64
C ILE A 388 -26.39 13.42 12.90
N SER A 389 -25.08 13.61 12.74
CA SER A 389 -24.20 14.10 13.79
C SER A 389 -22.94 14.75 13.20
N ASN A 390 -22.28 15.57 14.02
CA ASN A 390 -20.90 16.02 13.77
C ASN A 390 -19.86 15.03 14.33
N ASP A 391 -20.27 13.92 14.95
CA ASP A 391 -19.36 12.86 15.39
C ASP A 391 -18.53 12.35 14.20
N THR A 392 -17.21 12.32 14.38
CA THR A 392 -16.27 11.97 13.31
C THR A 392 -16.18 10.46 13.15
N TRP A 393 -16.49 9.97 11.96
CA TRP A 393 -16.10 8.62 11.54
C TRP A 393 -14.78 8.70 10.76
N GLN A 394 -14.00 7.62 10.84
CA GLN A 394 -12.75 7.44 10.12
C GLN A 394 -12.79 6.08 9.43
N LEU A 395 -12.36 6.03 8.16
CA LEU A 395 -12.25 4.80 7.35
C LEU A 395 -10.89 4.78 6.66
N GLN A 396 -10.33 3.58 6.54
CA GLN A 396 -8.93 3.30 6.21
C GLN A 396 -8.86 2.12 5.22
N TYR A 397 -8.01 2.16 4.17
CA TYR A 397 -8.06 1.23 3.00
C TYR A 397 -6.91 0.15 2.93
N GLY A 398 -6.09 -0.02 1.85
CA GLY A 398 -4.86 -0.90 1.79
C GLY A 398 -3.31 -0.52 1.59
N ASP A 399 -2.77 0.70 1.36
CA ASP A 399 -1.30 1.11 1.47
C ASP A 399 -0.94 2.31 2.46
N GLY A 400 -1.02 3.61 2.07
CA GLY A 400 -1.43 4.78 2.94
C GLY A 400 -2.59 5.74 2.41
N SER A 401 -3.89 5.63 2.82
CA SER A 401 -5.03 6.57 2.60
C SER A 401 -6.33 6.37 3.45
N THR A 402 -6.51 7.30 4.38
CA THR A 402 -7.68 7.45 5.25
C THR A 402 -8.67 8.52 4.73
N VAL A 403 -9.98 8.35 4.98
CA VAL A 403 -10.98 9.45 5.06
C VAL A 403 -11.41 9.71 6.51
N ILE A 404 -11.62 10.98 6.84
CA ILE A 404 -12.23 11.44 8.10
C ILE A 404 -13.43 12.31 7.76
N GLY A 405 -14.63 11.94 8.22
CA GLY A 405 -15.86 12.60 7.85
C GLY A 405 -16.89 12.69 8.98
N TYR A 406 -18.05 13.24 8.66
CA TYR A 406 -19.26 13.26 9.49
C TYR A 406 -20.40 12.60 8.71
N THR A 407 -21.58 12.35 9.31
CA THR A 407 -22.69 11.65 8.65
C THR A 407 -23.95 12.51 8.48
N ALA A 408 -24.66 12.29 7.38
CA ALA A 408 -25.89 12.97 7.03
C ALA A 408 -26.88 12.01 6.33
N TYR A 409 -28.15 12.37 6.32
CA TYR A 409 -29.12 11.87 5.34
C TYR A 409 -29.25 12.90 4.21
N ASP A 410 -29.37 12.42 2.98
CA ASP A 410 -29.84 13.22 1.84
C ASP A 410 -30.44 12.31 0.75
N THR A 411 -31.07 12.91 -0.25
CA THR A 411 -31.55 12.21 -1.45
C THR A 411 -30.39 11.81 -2.36
N VAL A 412 -30.25 10.51 -2.61
CA VAL A 412 -29.30 9.93 -3.57
C VAL A 412 -30.07 9.45 -4.81
N ARG A 413 -29.51 9.67 -5.99
CA ARG A 413 -30.09 9.30 -7.29
C ARG A 413 -29.14 8.43 -8.10
N LEU A 414 -29.65 7.30 -8.58
CA LEU A 414 -28.91 6.23 -9.26
C LEU A 414 -29.51 6.02 -10.65
N GLY A 415 -29.04 6.77 -11.64
CA GLY A 415 -29.69 6.86 -12.95
C GLY A 415 -31.10 7.41 -12.83
N GLN A 416 -32.11 6.54 -12.97
CA GLN A 416 -33.52 6.88 -12.84
C GLN A 416 -34.08 6.74 -11.40
N TYR A 417 -33.42 5.96 -10.54
CA TYR A 417 -33.93 5.62 -9.21
C TYR A 417 -33.59 6.69 -8.16
N ILE A 418 -34.49 6.92 -7.21
CA ILE A 418 -34.37 7.97 -6.18
C ILE A 418 -34.59 7.38 -4.78
N GLN A 419 -33.52 7.33 -3.98
CA GLN A 419 -33.62 7.05 -2.54
C GLN A 419 -33.62 8.39 -1.78
N PRO A 420 -34.77 8.89 -1.29
CA PRO A 420 -34.87 10.24 -0.72
C PRO A 420 -34.16 10.44 0.62
N HIS A 421 -33.86 9.36 1.36
CA HIS A 421 -33.30 9.41 2.72
C HIS A 421 -32.11 8.45 2.88
N GLN A 422 -31.12 8.53 1.99
CA GLN A 422 -29.91 7.70 2.09
C GLN A 422 -28.96 8.28 3.13
N ARG A 423 -28.44 7.43 4.04
CA ARG A 423 -27.31 7.80 4.89
C ARG A 423 -26.04 7.87 4.05
N ILE A 424 -25.30 8.97 4.17
CA ILE A 424 -24.03 9.22 3.48
C ILE A 424 -22.95 9.70 4.45
N GLY A 425 -21.71 9.33 4.15
CA GLY A 425 -20.51 9.90 4.74
C GLY A 425 -20.08 11.17 3.99
N LEU A 426 -19.84 12.24 4.73
CA LEU A 426 -19.37 13.51 4.17
C LEU A 426 -17.94 13.77 4.65
N VAL A 427 -16.98 13.59 3.75
CA VAL A 427 -15.55 13.61 4.06
C VAL A 427 -15.06 15.04 4.26
N SER A 428 -14.36 15.25 5.37
CA SER A 428 -13.81 16.52 5.83
C SER A 428 -12.28 16.60 5.76
N SER A 429 -11.61 15.44 5.70
CA SER A 429 -10.21 15.29 5.32
C SER A 429 -9.99 13.93 4.67
N GLU A 430 -9.08 13.86 3.71
CA GLU A 430 -8.61 12.63 3.05
C GLU A 430 -7.07 12.70 2.90
N THR A 431 -6.36 11.61 2.63
CA THR A 431 -4.89 11.72 2.38
C THR A 431 -4.59 12.14 0.94
N THR A 432 -3.33 12.49 0.67
CA THR A 432 -2.90 12.92 -0.68
C THR A 432 -3.15 11.87 -1.77
N GLN A 433 -3.23 10.61 -1.38
CA GLN A 433 -3.46 9.48 -2.24
C GLN A 433 -4.94 9.29 -2.55
N LEU A 434 -5.87 9.89 -1.78
CA LEU A 434 -7.27 10.06 -2.15
C LEU A 434 -7.54 11.39 -2.88
N SER A 435 -6.59 12.32 -2.93
CA SER A 435 -6.84 13.65 -3.48
C SER A 435 -6.21 13.96 -4.83
N ARG A 436 -5.27 13.11 -5.29
CA ARG A 436 -4.61 13.18 -6.60
C ARG A 436 -5.47 12.53 -7.71
N ASP A 437 -6.77 12.86 -7.66
CA ASP A 437 -7.91 12.17 -8.25
C ASP A 437 -8.13 12.55 -9.76
N MET A 438 -8.05 11.57 -10.70
CA MET A 438 -8.34 11.69 -12.16
C MET A 438 -9.18 10.59 -12.94
N TYR A 439 -9.83 9.56 -12.32
CA TYR A 439 -10.94 8.66 -12.77
C TYR A 439 -12.16 8.24 -11.83
N LEU A 440 -12.10 8.24 -10.48
CA LEU A 440 -13.13 8.13 -9.35
C LEU A 440 -13.90 9.45 -8.88
N ASP A 441 -14.29 9.65 -7.61
CA ASP A 441 -14.54 10.91 -6.84
C ASP A 441 -14.95 10.56 -5.37
N GLY A 442 -15.55 9.38 -5.16
CA GLY A 442 -15.93 8.80 -3.86
C GLY A 442 -16.36 7.34 -3.99
N ILE A 443 -16.54 6.60 -2.89
CA ILE A 443 -16.88 5.16 -2.94
C ILE A 443 -18.36 4.93 -2.60
N PHE A 444 -18.97 3.97 -3.31
CA PHE A 444 -20.36 3.55 -3.18
C PHE A 444 -20.43 2.07 -2.78
N GLY A 445 -20.37 1.80 -1.47
CA GLY A 445 -20.38 0.45 -0.92
C GLY A 445 -21.68 -0.33 -1.17
N LEU A 446 -21.53 -1.59 -1.57
CA LEU A 446 -22.59 -2.55 -1.94
C LEU A 446 -22.44 -3.93 -1.26
N GLY A 447 -21.59 -4.04 -0.24
CA GLY A 447 -21.52 -5.16 0.70
C GLY A 447 -22.68 -5.19 1.71
N PHE A 448 -22.47 -5.88 2.85
CA PHE A 448 -23.48 -5.96 3.91
C PHE A 448 -23.23 -4.95 5.05
N PRO A 449 -24.29 -4.45 5.73
CA PRO A 449 -24.20 -3.44 6.78
C PRO A 449 -23.15 -3.63 7.89
N PRO A 450 -22.73 -4.85 8.31
CA PRO A 450 -21.66 -5.01 9.30
C PRO A 450 -20.30 -4.37 8.94
N LEU A 451 -20.07 -4.01 7.68
CA LEU A 451 -18.86 -3.31 7.22
C LEU A 451 -18.93 -1.77 7.34
N ALA A 452 -20.11 -1.19 7.55
CA ALA A 452 -20.32 0.25 7.37
C ALA A 452 -19.93 1.09 8.60
N LEU A 453 -18.81 1.81 8.52
CA LEU A 453 -18.32 2.68 9.59
C LEU A 453 -19.11 3.99 9.73
N THR A 454 -19.87 4.40 8.71
CA THR A 454 -20.89 5.45 8.83
C THR A 454 -22.13 5.02 9.63
N GLY A 455 -22.26 3.73 9.95
CA GLY A 455 -23.40 3.17 10.68
C GLY A 455 -24.66 2.97 9.82
N ILE A 456 -24.50 2.78 8.50
CA ILE A 456 -25.58 2.28 7.63
C ILE A 456 -26.11 0.94 8.17
N GLN A 457 -27.43 0.81 8.27
CA GLN A 457 -28.10 -0.36 8.87
C GLN A 457 -28.72 -1.32 7.83
N ARG A 458 -28.77 -0.91 6.56
CA ARG A 458 -29.37 -1.65 5.45
C ARG A 458 -28.74 -1.17 4.14
N SER A 459 -28.60 -2.04 3.14
CA SER A 459 -28.11 -1.63 1.82
C SER A 459 -29.11 -0.71 1.10
N VAL A 460 -28.60 0.27 0.36
CA VAL A 460 -29.39 1.13 -0.55
C VAL A 460 -30.24 0.31 -1.54
N VAL A 461 -29.77 -0.89 -1.92
CA VAL A 461 -30.50 -1.80 -2.82
C VAL A 461 -31.72 -2.41 -2.14
N GLU A 462 -31.62 -2.74 -0.84
CA GLU A 462 -32.75 -3.21 -0.06
C GLU A 462 -33.72 -2.07 0.26
N ASP A 463 -33.21 -0.85 0.50
CA ASP A 463 -34.05 0.33 0.73
C ASP A 463 -34.85 0.72 -0.52
N LEU A 464 -34.23 0.75 -1.72
CA LEU A 464 -34.94 0.97 -2.99
C LEU A 464 -36.04 -0.09 -3.24
N TYR A 465 -35.82 -1.34 -2.80
CA TYR A 465 -36.83 -2.38 -2.86
C TYR A 465 -37.97 -2.13 -1.85
N LEU A 466 -37.65 -1.64 -0.64
CA LEU A 466 -38.64 -1.32 0.40
C LEU A 466 -39.44 -0.04 0.11
N THR A 467 -38.91 0.91 -0.65
CA THR A 467 -39.65 2.09 -1.14
C THR A 467 -40.49 1.78 -2.39
N GLY A 468 -40.19 0.68 -3.10
CA GLY A 468 -40.86 0.31 -4.35
C GLY A 468 -40.26 0.97 -5.60
N GLU A 469 -39.06 1.53 -5.51
CA GLU A 469 -38.30 2.05 -6.66
C GLU A 469 -37.75 0.92 -7.56
N ILE A 470 -37.57 -0.29 -7.01
CA ILE A 470 -37.18 -1.49 -7.78
C ILE A 470 -38.01 -2.74 -7.38
N ASP A 471 -38.32 -3.59 -8.36
CA ASP A 471 -39.15 -4.80 -8.17
C ASP A 471 -38.45 -5.94 -7.38
N LYS A 472 -37.12 -5.90 -7.25
CA LYS A 472 -36.31 -7.00 -6.70
C LYS A 472 -35.15 -6.42 -5.88
N PRO A 473 -34.80 -6.98 -4.70
CA PRO A 473 -33.64 -6.55 -3.90
C PRO A 473 -32.33 -7.11 -4.46
N ILE A 474 -32.02 -6.77 -5.72
CA ILE A 474 -30.82 -7.23 -6.44
C ILE A 474 -30.10 -6.06 -7.09
N VAL A 475 -28.79 -6.19 -7.23
CA VAL A 475 -27.95 -5.36 -8.10
C VAL A 475 -27.12 -6.26 -9.01
N SER A 476 -26.94 -5.87 -10.28
CA SER A 476 -26.22 -6.67 -11.26
C SER A 476 -25.19 -5.86 -12.04
N PHE A 477 -24.12 -6.53 -12.46
CA PHE A 477 -22.95 -5.92 -13.08
C PHE A 477 -22.52 -6.64 -14.36
N TYR A 478 -22.29 -5.85 -15.41
CA TYR A 478 -21.45 -6.19 -16.55
C TYR A 478 -20.16 -5.38 -16.47
N LEU A 479 -19.00 -6.03 -16.51
CA LEU A 479 -17.69 -5.38 -16.52
C LEU A 479 -16.98 -5.71 -17.85
N GLY A 480 -17.10 -4.85 -18.85
CA GLY A 480 -16.43 -5.02 -20.14
C GLY A 480 -14.95 -4.65 -20.09
N LYS A 481 -14.13 -5.31 -20.92
CA LYS A 481 -12.66 -5.20 -20.90
C LYS A 481 -12.19 -3.96 -21.67
N ALA A 482 -11.13 -3.31 -21.23
CA ALA A 482 -10.58 -2.09 -21.84
C ALA A 482 -10.21 -2.29 -23.32
N LYS A 483 -9.71 -3.47 -23.69
CA LYS A 483 -9.42 -3.85 -25.09
C LYS A 483 -10.66 -3.95 -25.98
N GLU A 484 -11.83 -4.09 -25.38
CA GLU A 484 -13.16 -4.17 -26.02
C GLU A 484 -13.94 -2.83 -25.85
N GLY A 485 -13.25 -1.76 -25.42
CA GLY A 485 -13.82 -0.42 -25.20
C GLY A 485 -14.10 -0.08 -23.73
N GLY A 486 -13.96 -1.04 -22.81
CA GLY A 486 -13.99 -0.81 -21.37
C GLY A 486 -15.35 -0.46 -20.77
N LYS A 487 -16.44 -0.55 -21.53
CA LYS A 487 -17.79 -0.23 -21.03
C LYS A 487 -18.31 -1.32 -20.10
N GLY A 488 -18.88 -0.91 -18.98
CA GLY A 488 -19.68 -1.75 -18.09
C GLY A 488 -21.07 -1.16 -17.87
N GLU A 489 -21.91 -1.90 -17.16
CA GLU A 489 -23.28 -1.54 -16.79
C GLU A 489 -23.53 -2.02 -15.36
N ILE A 490 -24.09 -1.16 -14.50
CA ILE A 490 -24.71 -1.58 -13.24
C ILE A 490 -26.23 -1.31 -13.31
N LEU A 491 -27.02 -2.32 -12.95
CA LEU A 491 -28.48 -2.25 -12.86
C LEU A 491 -28.97 -2.59 -11.47
N PHE A 492 -29.91 -1.79 -10.97
CA PHE A 492 -30.66 -2.07 -9.75
C PHE A 492 -32.02 -2.68 -10.13
N GLY A 493 -32.44 -3.73 -9.42
CA GLY A 493 -33.73 -4.38 -9.60
C GLY A 493 -33.84 -5.42 -10.72
N ASP A 494 -32.90 -5.46 -11.67
CA ASP A 494 -33.03 -6.33 -12.85
C ASP A 494 -31.69 -6.87 -13.40
N THR A 495 -31.74 -7.64 -14.49
CA THR A 495 -30.56 -8.24 -15.15
C THR A 495 -30.65 -8.15 -16.68
N ASN A 496 -29.54 -7.82 -17.34
CA ASN A 496 -29.46 -7.61 -18.79
C ASN A 496 -28.97 -8.87 -19.52
N LYS A 497 -29.91 -9.68 -20.05
CA LYS A 497 -29.63 -10.92 -20.81
C LYS A 497 -28.80 -10.68 -22.09
N ASN A 498 -28.62 -9.43 -22.53
CA ASN A 498 -27.71 -9.11 -23.63
C ASN A 498 -26.23 -9.23 -23.22
N HIS A 499 -25.89 -9.04 -21.95
CA HIS A 499 -24.51 -9.11 -21.43
C HIS A 499 -24.06 -10.49 -20.95
N TYR A 500 -24.92 -11.52 -20.97
CA TYR A 500 -24.53 -12.88 -20.60
C TYR A 500 -25.15 -13.99 -21.44
N GLU A 501 -24.45 -15.14 -21.50
CA GLU A 501 -24.92 -16.38 -22.11
C GLU A 501 -25.20 -17.47 -21.05
N GLY A 502 -26.03 -18.45 -21.42
CA GLY A 502 -26.52 -19.47 -20.50
C GLY A 502 -27.44 -18.88 -19.42
N GLU A 503 -27.56 -19.61 -18.30
CA GLU A 503 -28.36 -19.23 -17.14
C GLU A 503 -27.49 -18.88 -15.92
N LEU A 504 -28.03 -18.02 -15.05
CA LEU A 504 -27.38 -17.57 -13.82
C LEU A 504 -27.23 -18.74 -12.83
N LYS A 505 -25.99 -19.16 -12.60
CA LYS A 505 -25.62 -20.11 -11.54
C LYS A 505 -25.55 -19.36 -10.21
N TYR A 506 -26.51 -19.61 -9.32
CA TYR A 506 -26.51 -19.01 -8.00
C TYR A 506 -25.66 -19.80 -7.00
N VAL A 507 -24.85 -19.08 -6.22
CA VAL A 507 -24.01 -19.57 -5.14
C VAL A 507 -24.45 -18.87 -3.85
N PRO A 508 -24.76 -19.60 -2.75
CA PRO A 508 -25.20 -18.99 -1.51
C PRO A 508 -24.06 -18.24 -0.81
N VAL A 509 -24.36 -17.10 -0.20
CA VAL A 509 -23.43 -16.39 0.69
C VAL A 509 -23.29 -17.16 2.00
N THR A 510 -22.06 -17.40 2.44
CA THR A 510 -21.75 -18.15 3.67
C THR A 510 -21.84 -17.29 4.92
N GLU A 511 -21.54 -15.99 4.81
CA GLU A 511 -21.55 -15.04 5.92
C GLU A 511 -21.94 -13.65 5.41
N LYS A 512 -22.95 -13.01 6.02
CA LYS A 512 -23.44 -11.67 5.62
C LYS A 512 -22.56 -10.52 6.15
N THR A 513 -21.26 -10.66 5.96
CA THR A 513 -20.25 -9.63 6.22
C THR A 513 -19.78 -9.07 4.89
N TYR A 514 -19.28 -9.93 4.01
CA TYR A 514 -18.98 -9.62 2.60
C TYR A 514 -19.86 -10.48 1.66
N TRP A 515 -19.72 -10.31 0.35
CA TRP A 515 -20.21 -11.28 -0.64
C TRP A 515 -19.32 -12.53 -0.68
N GLN A 516 -19.26 -13.21 0.47
CA GLN A 516 -18.42 -14.37 0.75
C GLN A 516 -19.14 -15.68 0.37
N VAL A 517 -18.47 -16.55 -0.35
CA VAL A 517 -18.91 -17.89 -0.74
C VAL A 517 -17.87 -18.94 -0.33
N ASP A 518 -18.24 -20.23 -0.33
CA ASP A 518 -17.29 -21.33 -0.10
C ASP A 518 -16.62 -21.74 -1.43
N LEU A 519 -15.28 -21.79 -1.44
CA LEU A 519 -14.47 -22.19 -2.59
C LEU A 519 -13.72 -23.49 -2.26
N ASN A 520 -14.09 -24.56 -2.96
CA ASN A 520 -13.68 -25.93 -2.63
C ASN A 520 -12.44 -26.42 -3.41
N ILE A 521 -12.31 -25.98 -4.67
CA ILE A 521 -11.30 -26.47 -5.62
C ILE A 521 -10.88 -25.29 -6.51
N ILE A 522 -9.57 -25.20 -6.77
CA ILE A 522 -9.03 -24.46 -7.92
C ILE A 522 -8.32 -25.50 -8.78
N ASP A 523 -8.95 -25.87 -9.89
CA ASP A 523 -8.42 -26.85 -10.82
C ASP A 523 -7.53 -26.16 -11.86
N VAL A 524 -6.29 -26.64 -11.93
CA VAL A 524 -5.25 -26.17 -12.83
C VAL A 524 -4.75 -27.40 -13.61
N ASN A 525 -5.22 -27.56 -14.85
CA ASN A 525 -4.89 -28.70 -15.72
C ASN A 525 -5.08 -30.09 -15.06
N GLY A 526 -6.13 -30.27 -14.25
CA GLY A 526 -6.41 -31.52 -13.52
C GLY A 526 -5.80 -31.59 -12.11
N THR A 527 -5.10 -30.54 -11.66
CA THR A 527 -4.46 -30.46 -10.33
C THR A 527 -5.22 -29.48 -9.44
N ASN A 528 -5.68 -29.92 -8.26
CA ASN A 528 -6.31 -29.04 -7.28
C ASN A 528 -5.25 -28.23 -6.51
N ALA A 529 -5.06 -26.95 -6.85
CA ALA A 529 -4.12 -26.05 -6.19
C ALA A 529 -4.44 -25.80 -4.70
N MET A 530 -5.68 -26.04 -4.26
CA MET A 530 -6.10 -25.91 -2.86
C MET A 530 -5.58 -27.04 -1.95
N ASN A 531 -4.95 -28.09 -2.52
CA ASN A 531 -4.49 -29.28 -1.80
C ASN A 531 -5.58 -29.89 -0.87
N GLY A 532 -6.82 -29.97 -1.38
CA GLY A 532 -7.97 -30.57 -0.69
C GLY A 532 -8.60 -29.73 0.43
N LYS A 533 -8.21 -28.46 0.60
CA LYS A 533 -8.82 -27.54 1.58
C LYS A 533 -9.90 -26.66 0.93
N SER A 534 -11.01 -26.43 1.64
CA SER A 534 -11.92 -25.32 1.33
C SER A 534 -11.41 -24.01 1.91
N MET A 535 -11.80 -22.89 1.32
CA MET A 535 -11.47 -21.54 1.81
C MET A 535 -12.63 -20.58 1.47
N PRO A 536 -12.96 -19.59 2.32
CA PRO A 536 -13.85 -18.51 1.93
C PRO A 536 -13.27 -17.73 0.74
N ALA A 537 -14.13 -17.40 -0.22
CA ALA A 537 -13.81 -16.52 -1.34
C ALA A 537 -14.81 -15.37 -1.42
N ILE A 538 -14.35 -14.16 -1.72
CA ILE A 538 -15.16 -12.94 -1.71
C ILE A 538 -15.18 -12.34 -3.11
N LEU A 539 -16.38 -12.02 -3.63
CA LEU A 539 -16.56 -11.45 -4.96
C LEU A 539 -16.68 -9.93 -4.86
N ASP A 540 -15.66 -9.25 -5.35
CA ASP A 540 -15.32 -7.88 -4.93
C ASP A 540 -15.01 -6.97 -6.13
N THR A 541 -15.96 -6.13 -6.53
CA THR A 541 -15.78 -5.16 -7.63
C THR A 541 -14.80 -4.03 -7.29
N GLY A 542 -14.59 -3.71 -6.01
CA GLY A 542 -13.58 -2.73 -5.57
C GLY A 542 -12.18 -3.33 -5.46
N THR A 543 -11.98 -4.59 -5.86
CA THR A 543 -10.67 -5.24 -6.01
C THR A 543 -10.51 -5.71 -7.46
N THR A 544 -9.37 -5.45 -8.08
CA THR A 544 -9.20 -5.75 -9.52
C THR A 544 -8.60 -7.12 -9.80
N LEU A 545 -7.78 -7.63 -8.89
CA LEU A 545 -7.02 -8.85 -9.10
C LEU A 545 -7.79 -10.04 -8.51
N ILE A 546 -7.54 -11.23 -9.07
CA ILE A 546 -7.74 -12.44 -8.29
C ILE A 546 -6.57 -12.50 -7.30
N ILE A 547 -6.85 -12.54 -6.00
CA ILE A 547 -5.82 -12.60 -4.96
C ILE A 547 -5.98 -13.90 -4.19
N VAL A 548 -4.90 -14.66 -4.13
CA VAL A 548 -4.84 -16.00 -3.52
C VAL A 548 -3.64 -16.11 -2.56
N PRO A 549 -3.64 -17.08 -1.62
CA PRO A 549 -2.43 -17.48 -0.90
C PRO A 549 -1.24 -17.78 -1.84
N THR A 550 -0.01 -17.37 -1.48
CA THR A 550 1.22 -17.63 -2.28
C THR A 550 1.30 -19.08 -2.77
N ALA A 551 1.10 -20.07 -1.89
CA ALA A 551 1.18 -21.49 -2.26
C ALA A 551 0.15 -21.94 -3.33
N ILE A 552 -0.95 -21.19 -3.50
CA ILE A 552 -1.93 -21.40 -4.59
C ILE A 552 -1.48 -20.64 -5.84
N SER A 553 -0.96 -19.41 -5.68
CA SER A 553 -0.35 -18.63 -6.76
C SER A 553 0.80 -19.39 -7.44
N ASP A 554 1.68 -20.01 -6.65
CA ASP A 554 2.80 -20.83 -7.13
C ASP A 554 2.32 -21.96 -8.04
N VAL A 555 1.31 -22.74 -7.61
CA VAL A 555 0.77 -23.87 -8.38
C VAL A 555 0.07 -23.40 -9.66
N ILE A 556 -0.67 -22.28 -9.59
CA ILE A 556 -1.31 -21.69 -10.77
C ILE A 556 -0.28 -21.23 -11.79
N HIS A 557 0.71 -20.44 -11.38
CA HIS A 557 1.69 -19.86 -12.30
C HIS A 557 2.72 -20.89 -12.80
N ALA A 558 3.07 -21.90 -12.01
CA ALA A 558 3.90 -23.03 -12.47
C ALA A 558 3.25 -23.82 -13.63
N ALA A 559 1.93 -23.76 -13.78
CA ALA A 559 1.20 -24.37 -14.90
C ALA A 559 1.06 -23.45 -16.14
N ILE A 560 1.48 -22.18 -16.07
CA ILE A 560 1.42 -21.22 -17.18
C ILE A 560 2.82 -21.15 -17.84
N PRO A 561 3.00 -21.64 -19.08
CA PRO A 561 4.30 -21.65 -19.73
C PRO A 561 4.90 -20.24 -19.86
N GLY A 562 6.14 -20.08 -19.38
CA GLY A 562 6.86 -18.80 -19.42
C GLY A 562 6.47 -17.80 -18.33
N ALA A 563 5.64 -18.17 -17.36
CA ALA A 563 5.38 -17.35 -16.18
C ALA A 563 6.67 -17.14 -15.35
N GLN A 564 6.83 -15.94 -14.79
CA GLN A 564 8.00 -15.53 -14.02
C GLN A 564 7.57 -14.65 -12.84
N TYR A 565 8.07 -14.94 -11.64
CA TYR A 565 7.87 -14.09 -10.47
C TYR A 565 8.92 -12.98 -10.41
N ASN A 566 8.54 -11.80 -9.91
CA ASN A 566 9.48 -10.75 -9.56
C ASN A 566 9.07 -10.02 -8.28
N PHE A 567 10.01 -9.85 -7.36
CA PHE A 567 9.77 -9.25 -6.04
C PHE A 567 9.18 -7.82 -6.04
N PHE A 568 9.34 -7.03 -7.12
CA PHE A 568 8.79 -5.68 -7.23
C PHE A 568 7.50 -5.59 -8.08
N TYR A 569 7.21 -6.62 -8.88
CA TYR A 569 6.13 -6.60 -9.89
C TYR A 569 5.13 -7.76 -9.77
N GLY A 570 5.33 -8.67 -8.82
CA GLY A 570 4.53 -9.89 -8.63
C GLY A 570 4.72 -10.86 -9.79
N TRP A 571 3.70 -11.68 -10.05
CA TRP A 571 3.71 -12.63 -11.16
C TRP A 571 3.52 -11.94 -12.52
N ARG A 572 4.36 -12.36 -13.47
CA ARG A 572 4.32 -11.98 -14.88
C ARG A 572 4.06 -13.22 -15.74
N ILE A 573 3.34 -13.05 -16.84
CA ILE A 573 3.02 -14.10 -17.82
C ILE A 573 3.24 -13.58 -19.25
N PRO A 574 3.57 -14.42 -20.26
CA PRO A 574 3.85 -13.94 -21.61
C PRO A 574 2.68 -13.17 -22.23
N CYS A 575 2.97 -11.98 -22.79
CA CYS A 575 1.94 -11.12 -23.39
C CYS A 575 1.25 -11.77 -24.58
N SER A 576 1.95 -12.63 -25.33
CA SER A 576 1.39 -13.42 -26.44
C SER A 576 0.25 -14.35 -26.04
N LEU A 577 0.05 -14.62 -24.74
CA LEU A 577 -1.12 -15.35 -24.25
C LEU A 577 -2.42 -14.54 -24.45
N ALA A 578 -2.37 -13.21 -24.50
CA ALA A 578 -3.57 -12.37 -24.70
C ALA A 578 -4.23 -12.60 -26.07
N ASP A 579 -3.40 -12.86 -27.08
CA ASP A 579 -3.76 -13.08 -28.48
C ASP A 579 -3.97 -14.58 -28.80
N SER A 580 -3.97 -15.45 -27.77
CA SER A 580 -4.03 -16.90 -27.94
C SER A 580 -5.46 -17.42 -28.22
N ASP A 581 -5.57 -18.35 -29.15
CA ASP A 581 -6.78 -19.16 -29.38
C ASP A 581 -6.94 -20.32 -28.37
N SER A 582 -5.99 -20.48 -27.44
CA SER A 582 -6.08 -21.52 -26.41
C SER A 582 -7.37 -21.39 -25.57
N LYS A 583 -7.91 -22.55 -25.20
CA LYS A 583 -9.06 -22.71 -24.29
C LYS A 583 -8.64 -23.24 -22.91
N GLU A 584 -7.33 -23.27 -22.63
CA GLU A 584 -6.80 -23.59 -21.31
C GLU A 584 -7.30 -22.57 -20.28
N ALA A 585 -7.69 -23.08 -19.12
CA ALA A 585 -8.39 -22.31 -18.10
C ALA A 585 -8.01 -22.78 -16.69
N ILE A 586 -7.99 -21.84 -15.75
CA ILE A 586 -7.99 -22.13 -14.31
C ILE A 586 -9.45 -22.12 -13.86
N THR A 587 -9.91 -23.21 -13.26
CA THR A 587 -11.34 -23.40 -12.93
C THR A 587 -11.57 -23.31 -11.43
N PHE A 588 -12.26 -22.26 -11.02
CA PHE A 588 -12.67 -22.03 -9.64
C PHE A 588 -13.99 -22.75 -9.38
N TYR A 589 -14.08 -23.54 -8.31
CA TYR A 589 -15.30 -24.23 -7.91
C TYR A 589 -15.91 -23.58 -6.67
N LEU A 590 -17.01 -22.85 -6.86
CA LEU A 590 -17.74 -22.14 -5.80
C LEU A 590 -18.99 -22.95 -5.43
N ASN A 591 -19.07 -23.43 -4.19
CA ASN A 591 -20.09 -24.38 -3.73
C ASN A 591 -20.28 -25.54 -4.73
N GLY A 592 -19.18 -26.19 -5.12
CA GLY A 592 -19.14 -27.26 -6.12
C GLY A 592 -19.43 -26.88 -7.59
N GLN A 593 -19.79 -25.63 -7.90
CA GLN A 593 -20.09 -25.19 -9.27
C GLN A 593 -18.86 -24.63 -9.98
N ALA A 594 -18.57 -25.12 -11.19
CA ALA A 594 -17.39 -24.75 -11.97
C ALA A 594 -17.52 -23.39 -12.70
N PHE A 595 -16.49 -22.55 -12.54
CA PHE A 595 -16.30 -21.23 -13.17
C PHE A 595 -14.87 -21.12 -13.77
N PRO A 596 -14.66 -21.52 -15.04
CA PRO A 596 -13.37 -21.39 -15.74
C PRO A 596 -13.02 -19.95 -16.16
N ILE A 597 -11.81 -19.51 -15.82
CA ILE A 597 -11.17 -18.30 -16.36
C ILE A 597 -10.11 -18.73 -17.38
N LEU A 598 -10.22 -18.28 -18.62
CA LEU A 598 -9.24 -18.57 -19.66
C LEU A 598 -7.90 -17.90 -19.33
N ILE A 599 -6.77 -18.56 -19.60
CA ILE A 599 -5.43 -18.00 -19.33
C ILE A 599 -5.22 -16.64 -20.03
N LYS A 600 -5.82 -16.45 -21.22
CA LYS A 600 -5.75 -15.17 -21.96
C LYS A 600 -6.50 -14.00 -21.31
N ASP A 601 -7.50 -14.29 -20.48
CA ASP A 601 -8.23 -13.26 -19.72
C ASP A 601 -7.48 -12.87 -18.43
N LEU A 602 -6.38 -13.57 -18.09
CA LEU A 602 -5.46 -13.20 -17.02
C LEU A 602 -4.35 -12.24 -17.47
N VAL A 603 -4.20 -11.94 -18.77
CA VAL A 603 -3.08 -11.13 -19.27
C VAL A 603 -3.43 -9.64 -19.12
N ARG A 604 -2.75 -8.95 -18.20
CA ARG A 604 -2.89 -7.50 -17.96
C ARG A 604 -1.71 -6.71 -18.53
N ALA A 605 -1.95 -5.42 -18.81
CA ALA A 605 -1.17 -4.55 -19.72
C ALA A 605 0.35 -4.76 -19.83
N ARG A 606 0.86 -4.62 -21.07
CA ARG A 606 2.28 -4.52 -21.41
C ARG A 606 2.97 -3.36 -20.67
N GLN A 607 4.27 -3.49 -20.46
CA GLN A 607 5.14 -2.33 -20.24
C GLN A 607 5.13 -1.43 -21.49
N SER A 608 5.17 -0.10 -21.32
CA SER A 608 5.19 0.85 -22.44
C SER A 608 6.23 0.47 -23.50
N SER A 609 5.81 0.37 -24.76
CA SER A 609 6.60 -0.15 -25.88
C SER A 609 7.67 0.82 -26.41
N SER A 610 8.18 1.70 -25.54
CA SER A 610 9.16 2.75 -25.85
C SER A 610 10.59 2.24 -25.97
N ILE A 611 10.87 0.99 -25.55
CA ILE A 611 12.20 0.38 -25.61
C ILE A 611 12.09 -1.01 -26.25
N VAL A 612 12.64 -1.17 -27.45
CA VAL A 612 12.71 -2.46 -28.15
C VAL A 612 13.76 -3.34 -27.48
N MET A 613 13.33 -4.29 -26.65
CA MET A 613 14.19 -5.26 -25.95
C MET A 613 13.81 -6.70 -26.33
N PRO A 614 14.54 -7.34 -27.26
CA PRO A 614 14.23 -8.69 -27.71
C PRO A 614 14.78 -9.75 -26.74
N ALA A 615 13.99 -10.11 -25.71
CA ALA A 615 14.29 -11.24 -24.83
C ALA A 615 13.05 -11.93 -24.23
N ASN A 616 12.16 -11.19 -23.57
CA ASN A 616 10.97 -11.74 -22.88
C ASN A 616 9.82 -10.70 -22.88
N ASP A 617 8.82 -10.88 -23.74
CA ASP A 617 7.61 -10.02 -23.82
C ASP A 617 6.61 -10.44 -22.73
N LEU A 618 6.80 -9.90 -21.52
CA LEU A 618 6.07 -10.27 -20.30
C LEU A 618 5.07 -9.20 -19.84
N CYS A 619 3.87 -9.66 -19.53
CA CYS A 619 2.71 -8.89 -19.10
C CYS A 619 2.40 -9.17 -17.62
N TYR A 620 1.64 -8.29 -16.96
CA TYR A 620 1.20 -8.54 -15.59
C TYR A 620 0.20 -9.70 -15.55
N SER A 621 0.30 -10.57 -14.54
CA SER A 621 -0.76 -11.52 -14.25
C SER A 621 -1.98 -10.81 -13.64
N GLY A 622 -3.17 -11.28 -13.99
CA GLY A 622 -4.43 -10.91 -13.34
C GLY A 622 -4.66 -11.65 -12.03
N ILE A 623 -3.80 -12.63 -11.70
CA ILE A 623 -3.71 -13.31 -10.41
C ILE A 623 -2.48 -12.77 -9.67
N ALA A 624 -2.65 -12.45 -8.39
CA ALA A 624 -1.57 -12.05 -7.50
C ALA A 624 -1.68 -12.78 -6.16
N GLU A 625 -0.64 -12.63 -5.34
CA GLU A 625 -0.51 -13.35 -4.09
C GLU A 625 -0.51 -12.46 -2.85
N ALA A 626 -1.03 -13.00 -1.76
CA ALA A 626 -0.89 -12.43 -0.42
C ALA A 626 -1.02 -13.52 0.64
N GLN A 627 -0.51 -13.28 1.85
CA GLN A 627 -0.64 -14.21 2.99
C GLN A 627 -1.97 -13.98 3.72
N ILE A 628 -3.08 -14.33 3.08
CA ILE A 628 -4.45 -14.16 3.60
C ILE A 628 -5.19 -15.48 3.88
N PRO A 629 -6.16 -15.49 4.81
CA PRO A 629 -6.99 -16.66 5.13
C PRO A 629 -8.18 -16.87 4.17
N LEU A 630 -8.30 -16.03 3.14
CA LEU A 630 -9.41 -15.99 2.18
C LEU A 630 -8.90 -15.77 0.75
N ILE A 631 -9.77 -15.93 -0.25
CA ILE A 631 -9.49 -15.62 -1.66
C ILE A 631 -10.33 -14.41 -2.08
N ILE A 632 -9.76 -13.48 -2.86
CA ILE A 632 -10.51 -12.36 -3.43
C ILE A 632 -10.67 -12.59 -4.93
N LEU A 633 -11.91 -12.60 -5.40
CA LEU A 633 -12.29 -12.77 -6.82
C LEU A 633 -12.70 -11.41 -7.39
N GLY A 634 -11.68 -10.59 -7.68
CA GLY A 634 -11.83 -9.24 -8.20
C GLY A 634 -12.16 -9.15 -9.70
N ASP A 635 -12.01 -7.97 -10.30
CA ASP A 635 -12.34 -7.69 -11.70
C ASP A 635 -11.77 -8.69 -12.71
N THR A 636 -10.58 -9.26 -12.49
CA THR A 636 -10.04 -10.33 -13.36
C THR A 636 -10.99 -11.53 -13.46
N PHE A 637 -11.66 -11.89 -12.37
CA PHE A 637 -12.73 -12.89 -12.37
C PHE A 637 -14.05 -12.30 -12.87
N LEU A 638 -14.45 -11.12 -12.39
CA LEU A 638 -15.77 -10.53 -12.66
C LEU A 638 -15.93 -10.04 -14.12
N ARG A 639 -14.87 -9.58 -14.81
CA ARG A 639 -14.88 -9.34 -16.27
C ARG A 639 -15.21 -10.60 -17.09
N SER A 640 -14.97 -11.78 -16.53
CA SER A 640 -15.34 -13.05 -17.16
C SER A 640 -16.80 -13.48 -16.93
N TYR A 641 -17.50 -12.88 -15.96
CA TYR A 641 -18.81 -13.32 -15.49
C TYR A 641 -19.74 -12.15 -15.16
N TYR A 642 -20.87 -12.07 -15.87
CA TYR A 642 -21.96 -11.21 -15.46
C TYR A 642 -22.45 -11.66 -14.08
N SER A 643 -22.46 -10.73 -13.12
CA SER A 643 -22.70 -11.02 -11.70
C SER A 643 -23.97 -10.35 -11.20
N VAL A 644 -24.69 -11.04 -10.31
CA VAL A 644 -25.98 -10.62 -9.75
C VAL A 644 -25.97 -10.85 -8.24
N TYR A 645 -25.94 -9.79 -7.47
CA TYR A 645 -25.88 -9.80 -6.01
C TYR A 645 -27.30 -9.66 -5.46
N ASP A 646 -27.86 -10.75 -4.93
CA ASP A 646 -29.25 -10.88 -4.46
C ASP A 646 -29.27 -10.74 -2.93
N PHE A 647 -29.59 -9.53 -2.43
CA PHE A 647 -29.61 -9.24 -0.99
C PHE A 647 -30.73 -10.01 -0.28
N GLY A 648 -31.90 -10.12 -0.95
CA GLY A 648 -33.09 -10.76 -0.40
C GLY A 648 -32.91 -12.25 -0.09
N LYS A 649 -32.14 -12.97 -0.91
CA LYS A 649 -31.80 -14.38 -0.67
C LYS A 649 -30.37 -14.61 -0.16
N ALA A 650 -29.52 -13.57 -0.17
CA ALA A 650 -28.09 -13.64 0.11
C ALA A 650 -27.37 -14.71 -0.72
N GLN A 651 -27.33 -14.48 -2.02
CA GLN A 651 -26.68 -15.34 -3.01
C GLN A 651 -26.11 -14.51 -4.15
N ILE A 652 -25.13 -15.07 -4.87
CA ILE A 652 -24.51 -14.44 -6.04
C ILE A 652 -24.80 -15.29 -7.27
N GLY A 653 -25.48 -14.71 -8.25
CA GLY A 653 -25.72 -15.31 -9.56
C GLY A 653 -24.58 -14.98 -10.51
N LEU A 654 -24.02 -16.00 -11.16
CA LEU A 654 -22.94 -15.85 -12.14
C LEU A 654 -23.31 -16.51 -13.47
N ALA A 655 -23.21 -15.77 -14.57
CA ALA A 655 -23.36 -16.29 -15.93
C ALA A 655 -22.19 -15.83 -16.80
N LYS A 656 -21.82 -16.57 -17.85
CA LYS A 656 -20.63 -16.24 -18.65
C LYS A 656 -20.87 -14.91 -19.36
N SER A 657 -19.98 -13.95 -19.13
CA SER A 657 -20.07 -12.61 -19.73
C SER A 657 -19.90 -12.71 -21.25
N LYS A 658 -20.74 -11.99 -22.00
CA LYS A 658 -20.59 -11.81 -23.45
C LYS A 658 -19.63 -10.65 -23.72
N VAL A 659 -18.87 -10.80 -24.81
CA VAL A 659 -18.08 -9.72 -25.43
C VAL A 659 -18.95 -9.05 -26.50
#